data_AF-A0A8H6TIJ9-F1
#
_entry.id   AF-A0A8H6TIJ9-F1
#
_cell.length_a   1.000
_cell.length_b   1.000
_cell.length_c   1.000
_cell.angle_alpha   90.00
_cell.angle_beta   90.00
_cell.angle_gamma   90.00
#
_symmetry.space_group_name_H-M   'P 1'
#
loop_
_entity.id
_entity.type
_entity.pdbx_description
1 polymer ?
#
loop_
_entity_poly.entity_id
_entity_poly.type
_entity_poly.pdbx_seq_one_letter_code
_entity_poly.pdbx_strand_id
1 'polypeptide(L)'
;MSLRRPLSYLDIARCLFELEGDLKLASQNLALSTVQLVQGFDAIATQLHSVDIQAIMPPLKPQWKRLRSEYLELLSLLRTNVLNISARIKMFCAVILPFSVQQASSRRQQEKAHVLHSYMTISADQAALAFGLVEKAISFNSVFSNFHRELARATSQQTSTSPRELQDLAHKTTLLHKSIKQYGVLYTGSSKLSCPDATYPAYTAFRLIVSAGQQTAKTKLSRYHLTLDSNLAHMSTLFQGLDDARNEVAHAQYAAKMSHRTSEVLSTTRTAVSDLVPRQMLLVETMLSLVMAIWLRLQADCLEVGNWVRSPSMTVLTGLAPDGGLYIPESIPALPPNWQSDWRSYSFVDLSVAVLSLYISRDEISEADLRALVQKSYSTFRHPDITPLAKLDDKRYVLELFHGPTFAFKDVALQLLGNLFEFFLLRRNARKAAGEKPEKLTVVGATSGDTGSAAIYGLRNKANISIFILHPKGRVSPIQEAQMTTVTDANVHNIAVQGTFDDCQDIVKTLFGDVEFNATHRLGAVNSINWARILAQTVYYFLAYFQLQAQLPAGSSAEIQFVVPTGNFGDILAGYYAKRMGLPMGKLVVATNANDILARFWNAGKYEKADSDLPVSDGHQSGVKETLSPAMDILVSSNFERLLWYLAYENATGEDEASRKKAGSATLADWMSAMKSDGRVQIPVSVFELARRDFFAERISDEETLATIRSHFEATPSYIADPHTSVGLAAATKIAPHNAGNIVQIMLSTAHPAKFSEAVALALRGNPSFDFERDVLPPEFVGLLEKERNVVDVPRADVGLVKKVIENFAAVDKSSSAVTGV
;
A
#
# COMPACT_ATOMS: atom_id res chain seq x y z
N MET A 1 -6.55 2.63 40.41
CA MET A 1 -6.01 3.27 39.19
C MET A 1 -5.74 2.19 38.16
N SER A 2 -6.72 1.86 37.30
CA SER A 2 -6.57 0.81 36.29
C SER A 2 -5.94 1.36 35.01
N LEU A 3 -4.77 0.83 34.64
CA LEU A 3 -4.11 1.06 33.36
C LEU A 3 -5.02 0.59 32.21
N ARG A 4 -5.60 1.54 31.46
CA ARG A 4 -6.41 1.23 30.27
C ARG A 4 -5.49 0.89 29.10
N ARG A 5 -5.46 -0.40 28.71
CA ARG A 5 -4.86 -0.92 27.48
C ARG A 5 -5.66 -0.41 26.27
N PRO A 6 -5.03 -0.05 25.14
CA PRO A 6 -5.74 0.21 23.88
C PRO A 6 -6.42 -1.08 23.39
N LEU A 7 -7.67 -0.97 22.91
CA LEU A 7 -8.45 -2.09 22.37
C LEU A 7 -7.78 -2.62 21.09
N SER A 8 -7.62 -3.95 20.99
CA SER A 8 -7.13 -4.59 19.77
C SER A 8 -8.26 -4.82 18.76
N TYR A 9 -7.93 -5.06 17.49
CA TYR A 9 -8.92 -5.45 16.46
C TYR A 9 -9.76 -6.66 16.88
N LEU A 10 -9.17 -7.62 17.60
CA LEU A 10 -9.89 -8.79 18.10
C LEU A 10 -10.83 -8.43 19.26
N ASP A 11 -10.47 -7.45 20.10
CA ASP A 11 -11.34 -6.92 21.16
C ASP A 11 -12.51 -6.13 20.56
N ILE A 12 -12.26 -5.34 19.51
CA ILE A 12 -13.28 -4.61 18.76
C ILE A 12 -14.19 -5.57 18.00
N ALA A 13 -13.63 -6.58 17.32
CA ALA A 13 -14.40 -7.59 16.59
C ALA A 13 -15.22 -8.48 17.55
N ARG A 14 -14.69 -8.84 18.72
CA ARG A 14 -15.46 -9.54 19.77
C ARG A 14 -16.56 -8.67 20.33
N CYS A 15 -16.28 -7.40 20.67
CA CYS A 15 -17.32 -6.47 21.07
C CYS A 15 -18.41 -6.32 20.00
N LEU A 16 -18.04 -6.19 18.73
CA LEU A 16 -18.99 -6.05 17.63
C LEU A 16 -19.79 -7.34 17.37
N PHE A 17 -19.19 -8.51 17.58
CA PHE A 17 -19.86 -9.80 17.49
C PHE A 17 -20.83 -10.03 18.66
N GLU A 18 -20.42 -9.70 19.88
CA GLU A 18 -21.29 -9.70 21.07
C GLU A 18 -22.46 -8.71 20.91
N LEU A 19 -22.24 -7.61 20.18
CA LEU A 19 -23.25 -6.62 19.84
C LEU A 19 -24.03 -6.94 18.55
N GLU A 20 -23.77 -8.05 17.85
CA GLU A 20 -24.44 -8.36 16.56
C GLU A 20 -25.96 -8.44 16.75
N GLY A 21 -26.40 -9.09 17.83
CA GLY A 21 -27.82 -9.16 18.21
C GLY A 21 -28.43 -7.80 18.47
N ASP A 22 -27.72 -6.93 19.20
CA ASP A 22 -28.15 -5.59 19.55
C ASP A 22 -28.18 -4.66 18.32
N LEU A 23 -27.20 -4.78 17.42
CA LEU A 23 -27.13 -4.04 16.16
C LEU A 23 -28.25 -4.47 15.20
N LYS A 24 -28.55 -5.77 15.15
CA LYS A 24 -29.67 -6.31 14.36
C LYS A 24 -31.01 -5.86 14.91
N LEU A 25 -31.17 -5.85 16.23
CA LEU A 25 -32.36 -5.32 16.91
C LEU A 25 -32.51 -3.81 16.69
N ALA A 26 -31.43 -3.04 16.78
CA ALA A 26 -31.41 -1.61 16.48
C ALA A 26 -31.79 -1.33 15.02
N SER A 27 -31.30 -2.14 14.08
CA SER A 27 -31.67 -2.06 12.65
C SER A 27 -33.16 -2.34 12.41
N GLN A 28 -33.72 -3.34 13.10
CA GLN A 28 -35.14 -3.66 13.04
C GLN A 28 -36.01 -2.54 13.63
N ASN A 29 -35.62 -2.00 14.78
CA ASN A 29 -36.31 -0.87 15.41
C ASN A 29 -36.26 0.38 14.52
N LEU A 30 -35.10 0.67 13.91
CA LEU A 30 -34.96 1.77 12.95
C LEU A 30 -35.89 1.58 11.74
N ALA A 31 -35.97 0.37 11.18
CA ALA A 31 -36.87 0.07 10.07
C ALA A 31 -38.36 0.24 10.46
N LEU A 32 -38.76 -0.20 11.66
CA LEU A 32 -40.13 -0.06 12.16
C LEU A 32 -40.51 1.41 12.40
N SER A 33 -39.64 2.17 13.08
CA SER A 33 -39.83 3.61 13.30
C SER A 33 -39.90 4.38 11.98
N THR A 34 -39.19 3.93 10.95
CA THR A 34 -39.23 4.51 9.61
C THR A 34 -40.57 4.27 8.92
N VAL A 35 -41.10 3.05 8.96
CA VAL A 35 -42.39 2.75 8.34
C VAL A 35 -43.50 3.62 8.94
N GLN A 36 -43.50 3.75 10.26
CA GLN A 36 -44.44 4.62 10.98
C GLN A 36 -44.27 6.09 10.59
N LEU A 37 -43.03 6.54 10.41
CA LEU A 37 -42.71 7.89 9.98
C LEU A 37 -43.16 8.16 8.54
N VAL A 38 -42.88 7.26 7.60
CA VAL A 38 -43.30 7.40 6.19
C VAL A 38 -44.82 7.41 6.07
N GLN A 39 -45.52 6.53 6.79
CA GLN A 39 -47.00 6.57 6.89
C GLN A 39 -47.49 7.91 7.45
N GLY A 40 -46.72 8.47 8.40
CA GLY A 40 -46.75 9.86 8.83
C GLY A 40 -46.83 10.88 7.72
N PHE A 41 -45.74 10.93 6.98
CA PHE A 41 -45.59 11.87 5.89
C PHE A 41 -46.61 11.65 4.77
N ASP A 42 -47.03 10.41 4.50
CA ASP A 42 -48.05 10.12 3.49
C ASP A 42 -49.44 10.61 3.88
N ALA A 43 -49.84 10.44 5.14
CA ALA A 43 -51.11 10.97 5.64
C ALA A 43 -51.14 12.50 5.51
N ILE A 44 -50.02 13.16 5.82
CA ILE A 44 -49.86 14.61 5.68
C ILE A 44 -49.86 15.02 4.21
N ALA A 45 -49.12 14.33 3.34
CA ALA A 45 -49.07 14.60 1.90
C ALA A 45 -50.46 14.49 1.26
N THR A 46 -51.23 13.48 1.67
CA THR A 46 -52.62 13.24 1.26
C THR A 46 -53.53 14.36 1.73
N GLN A 47 -53.34 14.83 2.98
CA GLN A 47 -54.08 15.97 3.50
C GLN A 47 -53.74 17.27 2.77
N LEU A 48 -52.45 17.53 2.49
CA LEU A 48 -51.99 18.64 1.65
C LEU A 48 -52.56 18.58 0.22
N HIS A 49 -52.82 17.38 -0.31
CA HIS A 49 -53.50 17.20 -1.60
C HIS A 49 -55.00 17.50 -1.52
N SER A 50 -55.64 17.20 -0.38
CA SER A 50 -57.08 17.44 -0.16
C SER A 50 -57.45 18.90 0.14
N VAL A 51 -56.45 19.78 0.32
CA VAL A 51 -56.67 21.23 0.44
C VAL A 51 -57.05 21.79 -0.93
N ASP A 52 -58.25 22.36 -1.01
CA ASP A 52 -58.78 22.90 -2.26
C ASP A 52 -58.02 24.18 -2.61
N ILE A 53 -57.19 24.09 -3.64
CA ILE A 53 -56.35 25.18 -4.12
C ILE A 53 -57.19 26.34 -4.70
N GLN A 54 -58.48 26.12 -5.00
CA GLN A 54 -59.37 27.18 -5.46
C GLN A 54 -59.80 28.13 -4.32
N ALA A 55 -59.83 27.65 -3.07
CA ALA A 55 -60.24 28.42 -1.88
C ALA A 55 -59.08 29.18 -1.19
N ILE A 56 -57.83 29.02 -1.67
CA ILE A 56 -56.66 29.71 -1.13
C ILE A 56 -56.54 31.10 -1.75
N MET A 57 -56.35 32.14 -0.91
CA MET A 57 -56.14 33.51 -1.37
C MET A 57 -55.06 33.61 -2.48
N PRO A 58 -55.26 34.44 -3.53
CA PRO A 58 -54.30 34.59 -4.62
C PRO A 58 -52.83 34.78 -4.21
N PRO A 59 -52.47 35.62 -3.21
CA PRO A 59 -51.08 35.78 -2.77
C PRO A 59 -50.49 34.53 -2.06
N LEU A 60 -51.32 33.66 -1.47
CA LEU A 60 -50.86 32.44 -0.77
C LEU A 60 -50.76 31.23 -1.70
N LYS A 61 -51.47 31.24 -2.82
CA LYS A 61 -51.55 30.11 -3.76
C LYS A 61 -50.18 29.72 -4.36
N PRO A 62 -49.30 30.64 -4.80
CA PRO A 62 -47.95 30.29 -5.26
C PRO A 62 -47.08 29.69 -4.15
N GLN A 63 -47.14 30.25 -2.94
CA GLN A 63 -46.37 29.78 -1.79
C GLN A 63 -46.83 28.39 -1.33
N TRP A 64 -48.13 28.11 -1.36
CA TRP A 64 -48.69 26.78 -1.08
C TRP A 64 -48.20 25.73 -2.08
N LYS A 65 -48.23 26.05 -3.39
CA LYS A 65 -47.71 25.14 -4.43
C LYS A 65 -46.23 24.82 -4.21
N ARG A 66 -45.42 25.83 -3.89
CA ARG A 66 -44.00 25.66 -3.59
C ARG A 66 -43.79 24.81 -2.34
N LEU A 67 -44.52 25.10 -1.26
CA LEU A 67 -44.46 24.35 -0.01
C LEU A 67 -44.79 22.87 -0.21
N ARG A 68 -45.86 22.58 -0.96
CA ARG A 68 -46.27 21.22 -1.31
C ARG A 68 -45.20 20.51 -2.14
N SER A 69 -44.57 21.20 -3.10
CA SER A 69 -43.49 20.62 -3.92
C SER A 69 -42.27 20.26 -3.09
N GLU A 70 -41.77 21.20 -2.28
CA GLU A 70 -40.62 20.99 -1.39
C GLU A 70 -40.88 19.85 -0.40
N TYR A 71 -42.11 19.75 0.13
CA TYR A 71 -42.51 18.68 1.05
C TYR A 71 -42.46 17.28 0.41
N LEU A 72 -43.00 17.14 -0.80
CA LEU A 72 -43.04 15.85 -1.51
C LEU A 72 -41.63 15.39 -1.90
N GLU A 73 -40.76 16.32 -2.26
CA GLU A 73 -39.38 16.03 -2.62
C GLU A 73 -38.53 15.68 -1.38
N LEU A 74 -38.73 16.39 -0.26
CA LEU A 74 -38.15 16.03 1.04
C LEU A 74 -38.56 14.62 1.46
N LEU A 75 -39.85 14.27 1.31
CA LEU A 75 -40.35 12.93 1.58
C LEU A 75 -39.70 11.86 0.69
N SER A 76 -39.50 12.16 -0.59
CA SER A 76 -38.83 11.27 -1.54
C SER A 76 -37.37 11.00 -1.15
N LEU A 77 -36.62 12.06 -0.82
CA LEU A 77 -35.23 11.94 -0.37
C LEU A 77 -35.12 11.19 0.96
N LEU A 78 -36.07 11.42 1.88
CA LEU A 78 -36.11 10.75 3.16
C LEU A 78 -36.35 9.24 2.99
N ARG A 79 -37.31 8.85 2.16
CA ARG A 79 -37.55 7.44 1.80
C ARG A 79 -36.31 6.79 1.21
N THR A 80 -35.66 7.49 0.28
CA THR A 80 -34.48 6.99 -0.43
C THR A 80 -33.31 6.78 0.54
N ASN A 81 -33.00 7.78 1.37
CA ASN A 81 -31.93 7.71 2.35
C ASN A 81 -32.15 6.57 3.35
N VAL A 82 -33.36 6.44 3.89
CA VAL A 82 -33.59 5.44 4.94
C VAL A 82 -33.62 4.01 4.39
N LEU A 83 -34.20 3.80 3.21
CA LEU A 83 -34.15 2.48 2.54
C LEU A 83 -32.70 2.07 2.28
N ASN A 84 -31.87 3.00 1.81
CA ASN A 84 -30.47 2.74 1.57
C ASN A 84 -29.71 2.44 2.88
N ILE A 85 -29.86 3.26 3.92
CA ILE A 85 -29.18 3.05 5.21
C ILE A 85 -29.60 1.73 5.84
N SER A 86 -30.90 1.40 5.83
CA SER A 86 -31.38 0.11 6.32
C SER A 86 -30.77 -1.06 5.53
N ALA A 87 -30.72 -0.96 4.20
CA ALA A 87 -30.09 -1.96 3.35
C ALA A 87 -28.58 -2.09 3.62
N ARG A 88 -27.89 -0.99 3.92
CA ARG A 88 -26.44 -0.98 4.22
C ARG A 88 -26.12 -1.54 5.58
N ILE A 89 -26.90 -1.21 6.62
CA ILE A 89 -26.75 -1.83 7.94
C ILE A 89 -27.00 -3.33 7.84
N LYS A 90 -28.02 -3.75 7.07
CA LYS A 90 -28.27 -5.16 6.79
C LYS A 90 -27.10 -5.81 6.03
N MET A 91 -26.55 -5.15 5.01
CA MET A 91 -25.39 -5.64 4.26
C MET A 91 -24.14 -5.71 5.14
N PHE A 92 -23.95 -4.74 6.03
CA PHE A 92 -22.87 -4.72 6.99
C PHE A 92 -22.98 -5.89 7.97
N CYS A 93 -24.14 -6.08 8.60
CA CYS A 93 -24.37 -7.16 9.55
C CYS A 93 -24.39 -8.55 8.90
N ALA A 94 -24.93 -8.69 7.69
CA ALA A 94 -25.10 -9.99 7.04
C ALA A 94 -23.90 -10.41 6.17
N VAL A 95 -23.15 -9.44 5.65
CA VAL A 95 -22.04 -9.68 4.72
C VAL A 95 -20.75 -9.21 5.35
N ILE A 96 -20.58 -7.92 5.64
CA ILE A 96 -19.27 -7.38 6.05
C ILE A 96 -18.78 -7.96 7.39
N LEU A 97 -19.64 -8.01 8.41
CA LEU A 97 -19.31 -8.46 9.76
C LEU A 97 -18.92 -9.96 9.78
N PRO A 98 -19.69 -10.90 9.19
CA PRO A 98 -19.25 -12.30 9.04
C PRO A 98 -18.00 -12.46 8.17
N PHE A 99 -17.86 -11.66 7.12
CA PHE A 99 -16.76 -11.76 6.15
C PHE A 99 -15.43 -11.18 6.68
N SER A 100 -15.49 -10.25 7.64
CA SER A 100 -14.32 -9.68 8.34
C SER A 100 -13.84 -10.56 9.51
N VAL A 101 -14.69 -11.41 10.07
CA VAL A 101 -14.35 -12.34 11.15
C VAL A 101 -13.73 -13.66 10.65
N GLN A 102 -13.95 -14.06 9.39
CA GLN A 102 -13.39 -15.30 8.84
C GLN A 102 -11.88 -15.18 8.50
N GLN A 103 -11.02 -16.05 9.03
CA GLN A 103 -9.69 -16.27 8.46
C GLN A 103 -9.83 -16.79 7.03
N ALA A 104 -9.24 -16.09 6.05
CA ALA A 104 -9.46 -16.39 4.64
C ALA A 104 -8.14 -16.41 3.84
N SER A 105 -8.10 -17.26 2.82
CA SER A 105 -7.00 -17.40 1.86
C SER A 105 -6.70 -16.10 1.09
N SER A 106 -5.52 -16.00 0.47
CA SER A 106 -5.05 -14.81 -0.28
C SER A 106 -6.03 -14.35 -1.38
N ARG A 107 -6.67 -15.27 -2.10
CA ARG A 107 -7.69 -14.96 -3.12
C ARG A 107 -8.97 -14.36 -2.50
N ARG A 108 -9.38 -14.87 -1.34
CA ARG A 108 -10.49 -14.27 -0.56
C ARG A 108 -10.08 -12.95 0.09
N GLN A 109 -8.80 -12.67 0.31
CA GLN A 109 -8.34 -11.34 0.74
C GLN A 109 -8.49 -10.29 -0.36
N GLN A 110 -8.29 -10.64 -1.64
CA GLN A 110 -8.62 -9.77 -2.77
C GLN A 110 -10.12 -9.53 -2.90
N GLU A 111 -10.94 -10.57 -2.80
CA GLU A 111 -12.39 -10.43 -2.77
C GLU A 111 -12.85 -9.60 -1.57
N LYS A 112 -12.25 -9.79 -0.39
CA LYS A 112 -12.48 -8.96 0.80
C LYS A 112 -12.12 -7.50 0.54
N ALA A 113 -10.96 -7.23 -0.03
CA ALA A 113 -10.53 -5.87 -0.36
C ALA A 113 -11.46 -5.23 -1.40
N HIS A 114 -11.93 -5.99 -2.40
CA HIS A 114 -12.87 -5.50 -3.41
C HIS A 114 -14.28 -5.28 -2.85
N VAL A 115 -14.77 -6.17 -1.99
CA VAL A 115 -16.06 -6.04 -1.28
C VAL A 115 -16.03 -4.86 -0.32
N LEU A 116 -14.93 -4.69 0.42
CA LEU A 116 -14.70 -3.55 1.32
C LEU A 116 -14.58 -2.25 0.52
N HIS A 117 -13.80 -2.22 -0.56
CA HIS A 117 -13.66 -1.04 -1.41
C HIS A 117 -14.99 -0.66 -2.05
N SER A 118 -15.73 -1.62 -2.61
CA SER A 118 -17.07 -1.38 -3.15
C SER A 118 -18.02 -0.87 -2.07
N TYR A 119 -17.96 -1.41 -0.86
CA TYR A 119 -18.74 -0.91 0.27
C TYR A 119 -18.35 0.52 0.67
N MET A 120 -17.07 0.88 0.61
CA MET A 120 -16.58 2.24 0.87
C MET A 120 -17.03 3.25 -0.19
N THR A 121 -16.90 2.93 -1.48
CA THR A 121 -17.35 3.80 -2.59
C THR A 121 -18.84 4.07 -2.47
N ILE A 122 -19.62 3.03 -2.19
CA ILE A 122 -21.05 3.18 -1.97
C ILE A 122 -21.34 4.02 -0.71
N SER A 123 -20.57 3.88 0.35
CA SER A 123 -20.72 4.70 1.56
C SER A 123 -20.46 6.19 1.30
N ALA A 124 -19.61 6.53 0.32
CA ALA A 124 -19.43 7.90 -0.14
C ALA A 124 -20.64 8.42 -0.93
N ASP A 125 -21.23 7.61 -1.82
CA ASP A 125 -22.48 7.95 -2.53
C ASP A 125 -23.64 8.18 -1.54
N GLN A 126 -23.68 7.43 -0.44
CA GLN A 126 -24.66 7.64 0.63
C GLN A 126 -24.42 8.94 1.40
N ALA A 127 -23.17 9.36 1.57
CA ALA A 127 -22.87 10.66 2.16
C ALA A 127 -23.49 11.78 1.30
N ALA A 128 -23.33 11.72 -0.02
CA ALA A 128 -23.94 12.66 -0.96
C ALA A 128 -25.48 12.70 -0.86
N LEU A 129 -26.14 11.55 -0.70
CA LEU A 129 -27.60 11.48 -0.50
C LEU A 129 -28.04 12.07 0.85
N ALA A 130 -27.24 11.89 1.90
CA ALA A 130 -27.50 12.46 3.21
C ALA A 130 -27.34 13.99 3.19
N PHE A 131 -26.29 14.50 2.53
CA PHE A 131 -26.09 15.93 2.28
C PHE A 131 -27.31 16.53 1.54
N GLY A 132 -27.77 15.89 0.46
CA GLY A 132 -28.94 16.36 -0.29
C GLY A 132 -30.24 16.37 0.53
N LEU A 133 -30.40 15.44 1.48
CA LEU A 133 -31.53 15.45 2.42
C LEU A 133 -31.47 16.66 3.37
N VAL A 134 -30.27 17.01 3.87
CA VAL A 134 -30.05 18.16 4.76
C VAL A 134 -30.38 19.46 4.03
N GLU A 135 -29.80 19.63 2.84
CA GLU A 135 -30.05 20.80 2.00
C GLU A 135 -31.54 20.95 1.70
N LYS A 136 -32.22 19.84 1.40
CA LYS A 136 -33.66 19.89 1.13
C LYS A 136 -34.48 20.23 2.36
N ALA A 137 -34.10 19.75 3.54
CA ALA A 137 -34.77 20.12 4.78
C ALA A 137 -34.63 21.61 5.09
N ILE A 138 -33.44 22.19 4.86
CA ILE A 138 -33.20 23.63 5.01
C ILE A 138 -34.09 24.41 4.03
N SER A 139 -34.13 23.99 2.76
CA SER A 139 -35.00 24.59 1.74
C SER A 139 -36.48 24.54 2.13
N PHE A 140 -36.97 23.38 2.56
CA PHE A 140 -38.34 23.19 3.00
C PHE A 140 -38.68 24.10 4.19
N ASN A 141 -37.80 24.19 5.20
CA ASN A 141 -38.00 25.07 6.36
C ASN A 141 -38.07 26.54 5.96
N SER A 142 -37.23 27.00 5.04
CA SER A 142 -37.28 28.37 4.51
C SER A 142 -38.61 28.66 3.80
N VAL A 143 -39.07 27.74 2.94
CA VAL A 143 -40.36 27.87 2.23
C VAL A 143 -41.54 27.81 3.20
N PHE A 144 -41.48 26.96 4.22
CA PHE A 144 -42.49 26.86 5.28
C PHE A 144 -42.57 28.15 6.10
N SER A 145 -41.42 28.71 6.51
CA SER A 145 -41.34 29.99 7.23
C SER A 145 -41.94 31.15 6.41
N ASN A 146 -41.61 31.20 5.11
CA ASN A 146 -42.18 32.17 4.18
C ASN A 146 -43.69 32.03 4.03
N PHE A 147 -44.20 30.80 3.87
CA PHE A 147 -45.63 30.54 3.82
C PHE A 147 -46.34 31.01 5.10
N HIS A 148 -45.74 30.77 6.28
CA HIS A 148 -46.27 31.23 7.56
C HIS A 148 -46.28 32.77 7.68
N ARG A 149 -45.21 33.45 7.24
CA ARG A 149 -45.14 34.92 7.20
C ARG A 149 -46.22 35.52 6.29
N GLU A 150 -46.39 34.98 5.10
CA GLU A 150 -47.40 35.43 4.14
C GLU A 150 -48.81 35.14 4.62
N LEU A 151 -49.05 33.97 5.24
CA LEU A 151 -50.34 33.64 5.86
C LEU A 151 -50.68 34.68 6.94
N ALA A 152 -49.72 35.04 7.80
CA ALA A 152 -49.91 36.07 8.81
C ALA A 152 -50.25 37.44 8.18
N ARG A 153 -49.55 37.84 7.10
CA ARG A 153 -49.83 39.10 6.37
C ARG A 153 -51.22 39.11 5.74
N ALA A 154 -51.56 38.06 5.00
CA ALA A 154 -52.86 37.86 4.36
C ALA A 154 -54.02 37.97 5.36
N THR A 155 -53.85 37.38 6.56
CA THR A 155 -54.86 37.45 7.64
C THR A 155 -55.00 38.82 8.28
N SER A 156 -53.97 39.67 8.19
CA SER A 156 -53.98 41.03 8.76
C SER A 156 -54.61 42.09 7.85
N GLN A 157 -54.72 41.83 6.54
CA GLN A 157 -55.08 42.84 5.53
C GLN A 157 -56.57 42.85 5.11
N GLN A 158 -57.47 42.07 5.75
CA GLN A 158 -58.92 42.00 5.41
C GLN A 158 -59.21 42.00 3.89
N THR A 159 -58.50 41.18 3.12
CA THR A 159 -58.88 40.96 1.71
C THR A 159 -60.21 40.20 1.68
N SER A 160 -61.10 40.61 0.77
CA SER A 160 -62.49 40.14 0.56
C SER A 160 -62.62 38.64 0.28
N THR A 161 -62.36 37.82 1.30
CA THR A 161 -62.36 36.35 1.22
C THR A 161 -63.55 35.85 2.00
N SER A 162 -64.30 34.87 1.46
CA SER A 162 -65.56 34.49 2.09
C SER A 162 -65.32 33.80 3.44
N PRO A 163 -66.18 34.01 4.46
CA PRO A 163 -66.06 33.34 5.76
C PRO A 163 -66.02 31.82 5.68
N ARG A 164 -66.61 31.25 4.61
CA ARG A 164 -66.70 29.80 4.36
C ARG A 164 -65.35 29.21 3.91
N GLU A 165 -64.60 29.93 3.08
CA GLU A 165 -63.26 29.52 2.63
C GLU A 165 -62.25 29.55 3.79
N LEU A 166 -62.36 30.55 4.66
CA LEU A 166 -61.52 30.65 5.86
C LEU A 166 -61.81 29.53 6.88
N GLN A 167 -63.07 29.13 7.03
CA GLN A 167 -63.47 27.99 7.87
C GLN A 167 -62.97 26.65 7.30
N ASP A 168 -63.04 26.46 5.98
CA ASP A 168 -62.51 25.25 5.32
C ASP A 168 -60.99 25.13 5.47
N LEU A 169 -60.25 26.23 5.24
CA LEU A 169 -58.81 26.28 5.43
C LEU A 169 -58.41 25.96 6.89
N ALA A 170 -59.15 26.49 7.86
CA ALA A 170 -58.91 26.24 9.28
C ALA A 170 -59.19 24.80 9.69
N HIS A 171 -60.29 24.22 9.18
CA HIS A 171 -60.64 22.84 9.44
C HIS A 171 -59.57 21.89 8.90
N LYS A 172 -59.13 22.09 7.64
CA LYS A 172 -58.08 21.28 7.00
C LYS A 172 -56.73 21.43 7.68
N THR A 173 -56.37 22.63 8.11
CA THR A 173 -55.13 22.89 8.88
C THR A 173 -55.17 22.24 10.27
N THR A 174 -56.35 22.20 10.90
CA THR A 174 -56.54 21.52 12.19
C THR A 174 -56.44 20.00 12.03
N LEU A 175 -56.99 19.42 10.96
CA LEU A 175 -56.82 18.00 10.63
C LEU A 175 -55.36 17.63 10.35
N LEU A 176 -54.65 18.49 9.61
CA LEU A 176 -53.21 18.38 9.37
C LEU A 176 -52.42 18.37 10.70
N HIS A 177 -52.73 19.31 11.58
CA HIS A 177 -52.11 19.39 12.91
C HIS A 177 -52.43 18.16 13.78
N LYS A 178 -53.68 17.69 13.80
CA LYS A 178 -54.09 16.50 14.57
C LYS A 178 -53.35 15.24 14.11
N SER A 179 -53.18 15.08 12.80
CA SER A 179 -52.45 13.97 12.20
C SER A 179 -50.98 14.01 12.61
N ILE A 180 -50.33 15.17 12.52
CA ILE A 180 -48.93 15.36 12.92
C ILE A 180 -48.73 15.14 14.43
N LYS A 181 -49.71 15.52 15.25
CA LYS A 181 -49.69 15.28 16.71
C LYS A 181 -49.76 13.77 17.04
N GLN A 182 -50.56 12.98 16.32
CA GLN A 182 -50.56 11.52 16.43
C GLN A 182 -49.20 10.89 16.08
N TYR A 183 -48.50 11.44 15.08
CA TYR A 183 -47.15 10.98 14.71
C TYR A 183 -46.07 11.32 15.73
N GLY A 184 -46.14 12.49 16.37
CA GLY A 184 -45.22 12.86 17.46
C GLY A 184 -45.32 11.92 18.68
N VAL A 185 -46.50 11.34 18.94
CA VAL A 185 -46.72 10.35 20.01
C VAL A 185 -46.13 8.99 19.65
N LEU A 186 -46.14 8.58 18.38
CA LEU A 186 -45.47 7.35 17.92
C LEU A 186 -43.93 7.46 18.03
N TYR A 187 -43.38 8.67 17.83
CA TYR A 187 -41.94 8.92 17.90
C TYR A 187 -41.41 9.04 19.34
N THR A 188 -42.21 9.59 20.25
CA THR A 188 -41.85 9.76 21.67
C THR A 188 -42.30 8.59 22.55
N GLY A 189 -43.28 7.80 22.11
CA GLY A 189 -43.91 6.73 22.87
C GLY A 189 -43.27 5.34 22.73
N SER A 190 -42.24 5.16 21.90
CA SER A 190 -41.43 3.93 21.90
C SER A 190 -40.26 4.10 22.87
N SER A 191 -40.46 3.65 24.10
CA SER A 191 -39.51 3.62 25.23
C SER A 191 -38.21 2.81 24.98
N LYS A 192 -37.88 2.48 23.74
CA LYS A 192 -36.67 1.74 23.35
C LYS A 192 -35.70 2.52 22.45
N LEU A 193 -36.11 3.66 21.90
CA LEU A 193 -35.22 4.60 21.19
C LEU A 193 -34.94 5.88 22.01
N SER A 194 -35.59 6.01 23.17
CA SER A 194 -35.27 7.02 24.18
C SER A 194 -34.01 6.61 24.94
N CYS A 195 -32.86 6.76 24.29
CA CYS A 195 -31.67 7.18 25.01
C CYS A 195 -31.19 8.51 24.42
N PRO A 196 -31.73 9.65 24.90
CA PRO A 196 -31.16 10.98 24.65
C PRO A 196 -29.71 11.12 25.17
N ASP A 197 -29.21 10.14 25.91
CA ASP A 197 -27.90 10.13 26.55
C ASP A 197 -26.74 9.74 25.63
N ALA A 198 -26.93 9.38 24.35
CA ALA A 198 -25.81 9.15 23.42
C ALA A 198 -25.59 10.33 22.46
N THR A 199 -26.68 10.97 22.02
CA THR A 199 -26.65 12.08 21.05
C THR A 199 -26.14 13.38 21.69
N TYR A 200 -26.47 13.63 22.96
CA TYR A 200 -26.00 14.82 23.69
C TYR A 200 -24.50 14.74 24.05
N PRO A 201 -23.94 13.58 24.49
CA PRO A 201 -22.49 13.44 24.63
C PRO A 201 -21.75 13.45 23.31
N ALA A 202 -22.30 12.90 22.22
CA ALA A 202 -21.69 13.00 20.89
C ALA A 202 -21.63 14.46 20.44
N TYR A 203 -22.74 15.20 20.52
CA TYR A 203 -22.80 16.63 20.21
C TYR A 203 -21.87 17.47 21.10
N THR A 204 -21.79 17.17 22.40
CA THR A 204 -20.90 17.85 23.35
C THR A 204 -19.44 17.50 23.10
N ALA A 205 -19.11 16.26 22.75
CA ALA A 205 -17.78 15.83 22.33
C ALA A 205 -17.35 16.53 21.03
N PHE A 206 -18.26 16.67 20.06
CA PHE A 206 -17.99 17.42 18.83
C PHE A 206 -17.81 18.92 19.09
N ARG A 207 -18.64 19.55 19.94
CA ARG A 207 -18.42 20.94 20.36
C ARG A 207 -17.10 21.12 21.10
N LEU A 208 -16.69 20.17 21.94
CA LEU A 208 -15.40 20.18 22.64
C LEU A 208 -14.22 19.97 21.68
N ILE A 209 -14.37 19.15 20.64
CA ILE A 209 -13.34 18.97 19.59
C ILE A 209 -13.21 20.24 18.74
N VAL A 210 -14.33 20.86 18.37
CA VAL A 210 -14.36 22.12 17.62
C VAL A 210 -13.82 23.28 18.47
N SER A 211 -14.14 23.33 19.77
CA SER A 211 -13.59 24.36 20.67
C SER A 211 -12.12 24.11 21.02
N ALA A 212 -11.68 22.85 21.12
CA ALA A 212 -10.28 22.49 21.34
C ALA A 212 -9.41 22.74 20.10
N GLY A 213 -9.99 22.74 18.89
CA GLY A 213 -9.33 23.20 17.68
C GLY A 213 -8.94 24.68 17.70
N GLN A 214 -9.50 25.49 18.61
CA GLN A 214 -9.16 26.90 18.78
C GLN A 214 -8.33 27.22 20.04
N GLN A 215 -7.95 26.23 20.86
CA GLN A 215 -7.02 26.44 21.98
C GLN A 215 -5.97 25.34 22.09
N THR A 216 -4.72 25.76 21.91
CA THR A 216 -3.50 25.00 22.14
C THR A 216 -3.34 24.63 23.62
N ALA A 217 -3.73 23.41 24.02
CA ALA A 217 -2.98 22.58 24.98
C ALA A 217 -3.66 21.22 25.27
N LYS A 218 -2.90 20.14 25.02
CA LYS A 218 -2.95 18.82 25.67
C LYS A 218 -4.28 18.03 25.62
N THR A 219 -4.59 17.41 24.48
CA THR A 219 -5.36 16.15 24.44
C THR A 219 -4.71 15.14 23.48
N LYS A 220 -4.70 13.85 23.87
CA LYS A 220 -4.02 12.74 23.16
C LYS A 220 -4.59 12.41 21.76
N LEU A 221 -5.62 13.13 21.31
CA LEU A 221 -6.21 13.00 19.97
C LEU A 221 -5.54 13.91 18.93
N SER A 222 -4.68 14.85 19.33
CA SER A 222 -4.00 15.79 18.41
C SER A 222 -2.88 15.17 17.57
N ARG A 223 -2.67 13.85 17.62
CA ARG A 223 -1.57 13.14 16.92
C ARG A 223 -1.98 12.47 15.61
N TYR A 224 -3.28 12.42 15.31
CA TYR A 224 -3.76 11.97 14.02
C TYR A 224 -4.14 13.20 13.20
N HIS A 225 -3.34 13.54 12.19
CA HIS A 225 -3.81 14.40 11.10
C HIS A 225 -4.82 13.60 10.28
N LEU A 226 -6.02 13.47 10.81
CA LEU A 226 -7.21 13.19 10.02
C LEU A 226 -7.41 14.42 9.14
N THR A 227 -7.04 14.35 7.86
CA THR A 227 -7.46 15.34 6.86
C THR A 227 -8.99 15.27 6.78
N LEU A 228 -9.64 16.14 7.53
CA LEU A 228 -11.08 16.17 7.79
C LEU A 228 -11.70 17.51 7.33
N ASP A 229 -11.07 18.22 6.40
CA ASP A 229 -11.37 19.65 6.24
C ASP A 229 -12.61 19.98 5.39
N SER A 230 -12.81 19.37 4.21
CA SER A 230 -13.87 19.85 3.30
C SER A 230 -15.28 19.41 3.70
N ASN A 231 -15.47 18.14 4.07
CA ASN A 231 -16.78 17.59 4.39
C ASN A 231 -17.32 18.09 5.74
N LEU A 232 -16.46 18.26 6.76
CA LEU A 232 -16.89 18.80 8.05
C LEU A 232 -17.13 20.31 7.99
N ALA A 233 -16.34 21.05 7.22
CA ALA A 233 -16.62 22.47 6.96
C ALA A 233 -18.00 22.63 6.28
N HIS A 234 -18.27 21.86 5.23
CA HIS A 234 -19.56 21.86 4.55
C HIS A 234 -20.72 21.47 5.49
N MET A 235 -20.53 20.44 6.33
CA MET A 235 -21.50 20.05 7.36
C MET A 235 -21.75 21.16 8.38
N SER A 236 -20.70 21.82 8.85
CA SER A 236 -20.82 22.95 9.79
C SER A 236 -21.63 24.08 9.17
N THR A 237 -21.44 24.36 7.88
CA THR A 237 -22.23 25.35 7.14
C THR A 237 -23.71 24.93 7.05
N LEU A 238 -24.00 23.66 6.80
CA LEU A 238 -25.37 23.15 6.74
C LEU A 238 -26.08 23.22 8.10
N PHE A 239 -25.40 22.86 9.20
CA PHE A 239 -25.97 22.99 10.55
C PHE A 239 -26.20 24.45 10.93
N GLN A 240 -25.30 25.36 10.55
CA GLN A 240 -25.50 26.78 10.74
C GLN A 240 -26.75 27.26 10.00
N GLY A 241 -26.94 26.85 8.75
CA GLY A 241 -28.14 27.18 7.98
C GLY A 241 -29.44 26.63 8.58
N LEU A 242 -29.38 25.47 9.25
CA LEU A 242 -30.52 24.91 9.97
C LEU A 242 -30.87 25.74 11.22
N ASP A 243 -29.86 26.19 11.97
CA ASP A 243 -30.04 27.05 13.14
C ASP A 243 -30.52 28.46 12.76
N ASP A 244 -30.04 28.99 11.64
CA ASP A 244 -30.53 30.26 11.08
C ASP A 244 -32.01 30.16 10.67
N ALA A 245 -32.42 29.06 10.02
CA ALA A 245 -33.81 28.80 9.69
C ALA A 245 -34.69 28.66 10.96
N ARG A 246 -34.16 28.11 12.04
CA ARG A 246 -34.82 28.01 13.34
C ARG A 246 -35.09 29.38 13.95
N ASN A 247 -34.11 30.26 13.87
CA ASN A 247 -34.24 31.64 14.34
C ASN A 247 -35.29 32.41 13.52
N GLU A 248 -35.34 32.21 12.19
CA GLU A 248 -36.38 32.81 11.34
C GLU A 248 -37.79 32.34 11.70
N VAL A 249 -37.99 31.05 11.96
CA VAL A 249 -39.28 30.48 12.38
C VAL A 249 -39.69 31.04 13.75
N ALA A 250 -38.78 31.10 14.71
CA ALA A 250 -39.06 31.66 16.04
C ALA A 250 -39.47 33.14 15.95
N HIS A 251 -38.80 33.92 15.10
CA HIS A 251 -39.20 35.29 14.80
C HIS A 251 -40.58 35.40 14.15
N ALA A 252 -40.93 34.51 13.20
CA ALA A 252 -42.24 34.48 12.59
C ALA A 252 -43.35 34.11 13.59
N GLN A 253 -43.07 33.21 14.54
CA GLN A 253 -43.98 32.85 15.64
C GLN A 253 -44.20 34.02 16.62
N TYR A 254 -43.14 34.77 16.94
CA TYR A 254 -43.22 35.96 17.79
C TYR A 254 -44.01 37.09 17.12
N ALA A 255 -43.71 37.39 15.85
CA ALA A 255 -44.43 38.39 15.06
C ALA A 255 -45.92 38.05 14.91
N ALA A 256 -46.25 36.75 14.83
CA ALA A 256 -47.62 36.28 14.88
C ALA A 256 -48.26 36.65 16.23
N LYS A 257 -47.70 36.21 17.38
CA LYS A 257 -48.28 36.43 18.71
C LYS A 257 -48.62 37.89 19.05
N MET A 258 -47.91 38.86 18.47
CA MET A 258 -48.10 40.31 18.69
C MET A 258 -49.24 40.94 17.87
N SER A 259 -49.87 40.23 16.93
CA SER A 259 -50.99 40.75 16.14
C SER A 259 -52.35 40.57 16.83
N HIS A 260 -52.93 41.65 17.34
CA HIS A 260 -54.15 41.69 18.17
C HIS A 260 -55.49 41.69 17.42
N ARG A 261 -55.53 41.41 16.12
CA ARG A 261 -56.80 41.46 15.33
C ARG A 261 -56.92 40.26 14.38
N THR A 262 -57.56 39.18 14.81
CA THR A 262 -57.95 38.06 13.92
C THR A 262 -59.19 37.33 14.44
N SER A 263 -60.00 36.75 13.54
CA SER A 263 -61.15 35.91 13.91
C SER A 263 -60.70 34.59 14.57
N GLU A 264 -61.58 33.98 15.38
CA GLU A 264 -61.31 32.74 16.14
C GLU A 264 -60.77 31.59 15.27
N VAL A 265 -61.31 31.49 14.05
CA VAL A 265 -60.94 30.51 13.00
C VAL A 265 -59.49 30.71 12.51
N LEU A 266 -59.07 31.96 12.34
CA LEU A 266 -57.70 32.31 11.92
C LEU A 266 -56.69 32.09 13.05
N SER A 267 -57.08 32.38 14.29
CA SER A 267 -56.23 32.11 15.46
C SER A 267 -55.95 30.60 15.62
N THR A 268 -56.96 29.77 15.35
CA THR A 268 -56.88 28.30 15.44
C THR A 268 -55.93 27.73 14.38
N THR A 269 -56.10 28.18 13.12
CA THR A 269 -55.22 27.83 11.99
C THR A 269 -53.78 28.21 12.25
N ARG A 270 -53.56 29.43 12.76
CA ARG A 270 -52.24 29.97 13.04
C ARG A 270 -51.52 29.24 14.17
N THR A 271 -52.25 28.90 15.24
CA THR A 271 -51.73 28.12 16.36
C THR A 271 -51.36 26.70 15.92
N ALA A 272 -52.21 26.08 15.09
CA ALA A 272 -51.98 24.74 14.54
C ALA A 272 -50.71 24.66 13.66
N VAL A 273 -50.44 25.66 12.81
CA VAL A 273 -49.22 25.74 11.99
C VAL A 273 -48.00 26.09 12.84
N SER A 274 -48.14 26.99 13.82
CA SER A 274 -47.05 27.40 14.72
C SER A 274 -46.50 26.23 15.54
N ASP A 275 -47.36 25.34 16.04
CA ASP A 275 -46.95 24.15 16.81
C ASP A 275 -46.31 23.05 15.95
N LEU A 276 -46.52 23.10 14.63
CA LEU A 276 -46.05 22.11 13.67
C LEU A 276 -44.55 22.22 13.42
N VAL A 277 -44.04 23.44 13.41
CA VAL A 277 -42.70 23.76 12.91
C VAL A 277 -41.60 23.21 13.82
N PRO A 278 -41.62 23.46 15.14
CA PRO A 278 -40.58 22.95 16.04
C PRO A 278 -40.52 21.42 16.08
N ARG A 279 -41.68 20.76 15.89
CA ARG A 279 -41.78 19.29 15.90
C ARG A 279 -41.24 18.64 14.63
N GLN A 280 -41.49 19.24 13.46
CA GLN A 280 -40.91 18.79 12.20
C GLN A 280 -39.40 19.02 12.17
N MET A 281 -38.92 20.15 12.69
CA MET A 281 -37.49 20.44 12.79
C MET A 281 -36.76 19.45 13.69
N LEU A 282 -37.29 19.17 14.88
CA LEU A 282 -36.70 18.19 15.81
C LEU A 282 -36.65 16.78 15.22
N LEU A 283 -37.66 16.40 14.43
CA LEU A 283 -37.72 15.10 13.77
C LEU A 283 -36.60 14.96 12.73
N VAL A 284 -36.43 15.97 11.89
CA VAL A 284 -35.37 16.01 10.88
C VAL A 284 -33.99 16.02 11.53
N GLU A 285 -33.77 16.84 12.57
CA GLU A 285 -32.51 16.90 13.32
C GLU A 285 -32.12 15.57 13.97
N THR A 286 -33.11 14.87 14.55
CA THR A 286 -32.89 13.58 15.21
C THR A 286 -32.50 12.51 14.19
N MET A 287 -33.20 12.49 13.04
CA MET A 287 -32.86 11.58 11.95
C MET A 287 -31.47 11.90 11.37
N LEU A 288 -31.15 13.18 11.19
CA LEU A 288 -29.84 13.64 10.71
C LEU A 288 -28.69 13.16 11.61
N SER A 289 -28.86 13.36 12.92
CA SER A 289 -27.85 13.04 13.92
C SER A 289 -27.58 11.54 13.99
N LEU A 290 -28.63 10.73 13.89
CA LEU A 290 -28.51 9.27 13.88
C LEU A 290 -27.80 8.76 12.62
N VAL A 291 -28.12 9.33 11.45
CA VAL A 291 -27.50 8.99 10.17
C VAL A 291 -26.01 9.34 10.16
N MET A 292 -25.66 10.53 10.66
CA MET A 292 -24.27 10.99 10.75
C MET A 292 -23.43 10.15 11.72
N ALA A 293 -23.99 9.76 12.86
CA ALA A 293 -23.28 8.94 13.85
C ALA A 293 -22.94 7.55 13.29
N ILE A 294 -23.87 6.95 12.55
CA ILE A 294 -23.66 5.65 11.87
C ILE A 294 -22.62 5.80 10.75
N TRP A 295 -22.69 6.88 9.97
CA TRP A 295 -21.76 7.16 8.87
C TRP A 295 -20.32 7.41 9.32
N LEU A 296 -20.10 8.29 10.30
CA LEU A 296 -18.76 8.58 10.84
C LEU A 296 -18.11 7.33 11.44
N ARG A 297 -18.92 6.47 12.08
CA ARG A 297 -18.42 5.22 12.64
C ARG A 297 -17.99 4.24 11.56
N LEU A 298 -18.81 4.05 10.52
CA LEU A 298 -18.49 3.19 9.38
C LEU A 298 -17.25 3.68 8.62
N GLN A 299 -17.08 4.99 8.47
CA GLN A 299 -15.90 5.57 7.81
C GLN A 299 -14.62 5.35 8.64
N ALA A 300 -14.67 5.55 9.95
CA ALA A 300 -13.55 5.32 10.86
C ALA A 300 -13.11 3.84 10.85
N ASP A 301 -14.08 2.92 10.95
CA ASP A 301 -13.83 1.48 10.94
C ASP A 301 -13.25 1.03 9.56
N CYS A 302 -13.67 1.64 8.45
CA CYS A 302 -13.12 1.36 7.11
C CYS A 302 -11.72 1.95 6.88
N LEU A 303 -11.42 3.14 7.42
CA LEU A 303 -10.09 3.76 7.40
C LEU A 303 -9.08 2.92 8.18
N GLU A 304 -9.47 2.37 9.32
CA GLU A 304 -8.61 1.51 10.13
C GLU A 304 -8.27 0.19 9.40
N VAL A 305 -9.23 -0.38 8.67
CA VAL A 305 -9.02 -1.53 7.79
C VAL A 305 -8.17 -1.17 6.56
N GLY A 306 -8.35 0.03 5.98
CA GLY A 306 -7.55 0.52 4.87
C GLY A 306 -6.07 0.77 5.23
N ASN A 307 -5.82 1.30 6.43
CA ASN A 307 -4.47 1.48 6.96
C ASN A 307 -3.78 0.13 7.22
N TRP A 308 -4.55 -0.89 7.60
CA TRP A 308 -4.03 -2.24 7.78
C TRP A 308 -3.60 -2.92 6.46
N VAL A 309 -4.29 -2.64 5.35
CA VAL A 309 -3.91 -3.14 4.00
C VAL A 309 -2.63 -2.48 3.46
N ARG A 310 -2.24 -1.31 3.98
CA ARG A 310 -1.08 -0.52 3.50
C ARG A 310 0.17 -0.62 4.38
N SER A 311 0.21 -1.50 5.40
CA SER A 311 1.37 -1.60 6.30
C SER A 311 2.63 -2.16 5.58
N PRO A 312 3.83 -1.58 5.83
CA PRO A 312 5.10 -2.12 5.33
C PRO A 312 5.36 -3.59 5.71
N SER A 313 4.80 -4.09 6.82
CA SER A 313 4.91 -5.50 7.21
C SER A 313 4.27 -6.45 6.20
N MET A 314 3.17 -6.03 5.56
CA MET A 314 2.52 -6.80 4.50
C MET A 314 3.34 -6.76 3.23
N THR A 315 3.85 -5.60 2.80
CA THR A 315 4.74 -5.45 1.64
C THR A 315 5.96 -6.37 1.73
N VAL A 316 6.58 -6.45 2.91
CA VAL A 316 7.73 -7.33 3.15
C VAL A 316 7.31 -8.80 3.06
N LEU A 317 6.21 -9.21 3.69
CA LEU A 317 5.78 -10.61 3.73
C LEU A 317 5.13 -11.12 2.42
N THR A 318 4.45 -10.27 1.65
CA THR A 318 3.79 -10.66 0.39
C THR A 318 4.74 -10.59 -0.81
N GLY A 319 5.65 -9.62 -0.83
CA GLY A 319 6.63 -9.42 -1.90
C GLY A 319 6.05 -8.86 -3.21
N LEU A 320 4.99 -9.47 -3.75
CA LEU A 320 4.28 -9.06 -4.97
C LEU A 320 2.93 -8.42 -4.63
N ALA A 321 2.51 -7.41 -5.38
CA ALA A 321 1.18 -6.85 -5.23
C ALA A 321 0.10 -7.82 -5.76
N PRO A 322 -1.14 -7.78 -5.24
CA PRO A 322 -2.17 -8.75 -5.62
C PRO A 322 -2.54 -8.74 -7.11
N ASP A 323 -2.38 -7.60 -7.79
CA ASP A 323 -2.61 -7.44 -9.24
C ASP A 323 -1.43 -7.92 -10.11
N GLY A 324 -0.36 -8.40 -9.48
CA GLY A 324 0.87 -8.82 -10.15
C GLY A 324 1.90 -7.71 -10.32
N GLY A 325 1.61 -6.47 -9.88
CA GLY A 325 2.55 -5.36 -9.92
C GLY A 325 3.57 -5.36 -8.78
N LEU A 326 4.52 -4.42 -8.85
CA LEU A 326 5.58 -4.27 -7.85
C LEU A 326 5.33 -3.10 -6.89
N TYR A 327 5.46 -3.34 -5.58
CA TYR A 327 5.36 -2.28 -4.58
C TYR A 327 6.48 -1.24 -4.74
N ILE A 328 6.11 0.03 -4.67
CA ILE A 328 6.98 1.20 -4.60
C ILE A 328 6.54 2.09 -3.43
N PRO A 329 7.40 2.96 -2.88
CA PRO A 329 6.98 3.92 -1.87
C PRO A 329 5.99 4.94 -2.47
N GLU A 330 5.01 5.37 -1.67
CA GLU A 330 4.00 6.36 -2.10
C GLU A 330 4.62 7.70 -2.51
N SER A 331 5.72 8.06 -1.85
CA SER A 331 6.62 9.16 -2.20
C SER A 331 8.07 8.77 -1.88
N ILE A 332 9.03 9.27 -2.67
CA ILE A 332 10.45 9.13 -2.35
C ILE A 332 10.79 10.22 -1.32
N PRO A 333 11.26 9.89 -0.11
CA PRO A 333 11.58 10.86 0.91
C PRO A 333 12.76 11.73 0.48
N ALA A 334 12.71 13.03 0.80
CA ALA A 334 13.86 13.92 0.68
C ALA A 334 14.85 13.66 1.82
N LEU A 335 16.13 13.91 1.56
CA LEU A 335 17.16 13.83 2.59
C LEU A 335 16.98 14.94 3.66
N PRO A 336 17.23 14.63 4.95
CA PRO A 336 17.24 15.64 6.02
C PRO A 336 18.24 16.77 5.73
N PRO A 337 17.97 18.05 6.05
CA PRO A 337 18.87 19.16 5.69
C PRO A 337 20.33 19.01 6.13
N ASN A 338 20.59 18.31 7.24
CA ASN A 338 21.89 18.07 7.83
C ASN A 338 22.49 16.68 7.52
N TRP A 339 21.92 15.93 6.58
CA TRP A 339 22.36 14.56 6.27
C TRP A 339 23.86 14.50 5.93
N GLN A 340 24.39 15.48 5.18
CA GLN A 340 25.80 15.49 4.76
C GLN A 340 26.76 15.61 5.94
N SER A 341 26.45 16.45 6.94
CA SER A 341 27.28 16.62 8.12
C SER A 341 27.17 15.43 9.05
N ASP A 342 25.95 14.98 9.30
CA ASP A 342 25.67 13.98 10.32
C ASP A 342 26.15 12.60 9.86
N TRP A 343 25.82 12.22 8.62
CA TRP A 343 26.08 10.87 8.12
C TRP A 343 27.52 10.65 7.68
N ARG A 344 28.34 11.71 7.61
CA ARG A 344 29.75 11.63 7.21
C ARG A 344 30.57 10.66 8.07
N SER A 345 30.20 10.51 9.33
CA SER A 345 30.91 9.65 10.30
C SER A 345 30.15 8.36 10.62
N TYR A 346 29.03 8.11 9.95
CA TYR A 346 28.19 6.95 10.25
C TYR A 346 28.86 5.66 9.81
N SER A 347 28.78 4.65 10.68
CA SER A 347 29.02 3.27 10.27
C SER A 347 27.95 2.80 9.28
N PHE A 348 28.18 1.69 8.58
CA PHE A 348 27.16 1.08 7.72
C PHE A 348 25.85 0.78 8.48
N VAL A 349 25.96 0.42 9.76
CA VAL A 349 24.80 0.19 10.65
C VAL A 349 24.04 1.49 10.91
N ASP A 350 24.73 2.56 11.29
CA ASP A 350 24.09 3.86 11.57
C ASP A 350 23.43 4.43 10.33
N LEU A 351 24.12 4.32 9.19
CA LEU A 351 23.60 4.74 7.89
C LEU A 351 22.39 3.91 7.45
N SER A 352 22.42 2.59 7.68
CA SER A 352 21.26 1.73 7.47
C SER A 352 20.07 2.21 8.31
N VAL A 353 20.25 2.42 9.62
CA VAL A 353 19.16 2.91 10.49
C VAL A 353 18.62 4.24 9.99
N ALA A 354 19.48 5.19 9.61
CA ALA A 354 19.09 6.50 9.12
C ALA A 354 18.30 6.43 7.80
N VAL A 355 18.81 5.73 6.79
CA VAL A 355 18.17 5.60 5.47
C VAL A 355 16.87 4.79 5.56
N LEU A 356 16.88 3.65 6.24
CA LEU A 356 15.71 2.78 6.40
C LEU A 356 14.58 3.49 7.15
N SER A 357 14.90 4.31 8.17
CA SER A 357 13.90 5.07 8.95
C SER A 357 13.16 6.13 8.14
N LEU A 358 13.67 6.54 6.97
CA LEU A 358 12.94 7.44 6.07
C LEU A 358 11.78 6.75 5.33
N TYR A 359 11.84 5.42 5.21
CA TYR A 359 10.83 4.61 4.53
C TYR A 359 9.98 3.76 5.49
N ILE A 360 10.46 3.54 6.71
CA ILE A 360 9.81 2.69 7.70
C ILE A 360 9.32 3.55 8.87
N SER A 361 8.00 3.56 9.10
CA SER A 361 7.42 4.24 10.26
C SER A 361 7.90 3.63 11.57
N ARG A 362 8.16 4.49 12.58
CA ARG A 362 8.54 4.08 13.94
C ARG A 362 7.45 3.26 14.66
N ASP A 363 6.20 3.40 14.23
CA ASP A 363 5.09 2.58 14.75
C ASP A 363 5.16 1.13 14.23
N GLU A 364 5.75 0.94 13.05
CA GLU A 364 5.95 -0.36 12.43
C GLU A 364 7.18 -1.07 13.01
N ILE A 365 8.35 -0.42 12.98
CA ILE A 365 9.58 -0.91 13.61
C ILE A 365 10.16 0.23 14.42
N SER A 366 10.32 0.03 15.73
CA SER A 366 10.95 1.05 16.58
C SER A 366 12.41 1.26 16.17
N GLU A 367 12.98 2.43 16.44
CA GLU A 367 14.39 2.71 16.10
C GLU A 367 15.35 1.70 16.75
N ALA A 368 15.05 1.29 17.99
CA ALA A 368 15.82 0.29 18.72
C ALA A 368 15.73 -1.10 18.06
N ASP A 369 14.53 -1.53 17.67
CA ASP A 369 14.33 -2.80 16.96
C ASP A 369 15.02 -2.78 15.59
N LEU A 370 14.87 -1.68 14.84
CA LEU A 370 15.50 -1.52 13.53
C LEU A 370 17.02 -1.59 13.64
N ARG A 371 17.61 -0.90 14.62
CA ARG A 371 19.04 -0.95 14.90
C ARG A 371 19.48 -2.37 15.26
N ALA A 372 18.75 -3.07 16.12
CA ALA A 372 19.06 -4.45 16.48
C ALA A 372 19.01 -5.39 15.27
N LEU A 373 18.01 -5.23 14.39
CA LEU A 373 17.87 -6.01 13.15
C LEU A 373 19.03 -5.75 12.20
N VAL A 374 19.38 -4.49 11.98
CA VAL A 374 20.51 -4.09 11.12
C VAL A 374 21.83 -4.63 11.66
N GLN A 375 22.10 -4.46 12.96
CA GLN A 375 23.31 -4.99 13.60
C GLN A 375 23.40 -6.52 13.46
N LYS A 376 22.31 -7.23 13.77
CA LYS A 376 22.23 -8.70 13.59
C LYS A 376 22.53 -9.10 12.14
N SER A 377 21.94 -8.40 11.18
CA SER A 377 22.07 -8.71 9.75
C SER A 377 23.51 -8.57 9.25
N TYR A 378 24.15 -7.43 9.57
CA TYR A 378 25.46 -7.11 9.01
C TYR A 378 26.63 -7.61 9.85
N SER A 379 26.39 -8.16 11.05
CA SER A 379 27.42 -8.87 11.84
C SER A 379 28.01 -10.10 11.15
N THR A 380 27.37 -10.60 10.10
CA THR A 380 27.80 -11.76 9.31
C THR A 380 28.80 -11.41 8.21
N PHE A 381 29.11 -10.13 8.02
CA PHE A 381 30.08 -9.66 7.04
C PHE A 381 31.48 -9.66 7.61
N ARG A 382 32.46 -10.08 6.81
CA ARG A 382 33.85 -10.27 7.23
C ARG A 382 34.66 -8.98 7.22
N HIS A 383 34.21 -7.95 6.52
CA HIS A 383 34.86 -6.65 6.48
C HIS A 383 34.20 -5.67 7.47
N PRO A 384 34.95 -4.89 8.28
CA PRO A 384 34.39 -3.98 9.27
C PRO A 384 33.48 -2.90 8.67
N ASP A 385 33.80 -2.41 7.46
CA ASP A 385 32.97 -1.43 6.75
C ASP A 385 31.75 -2.04 6.04
N ILE A 386 31.60 -3.37 6.06
CA ILE A 386 30.57 -4.14 5.35
C ILE A 386 30.74 -4.10 3.82
N THR A 387 30.81 -2.90 3.24
CA THR A 387 31.01 -2.63 1.80
C THR A 387 32.14 -1.61 1.61
N PRO A 388 33.43 -2.02 1.62
CA PRO A 388 34.56 -1.12 1.43
C PRO A 388 34.70 -0.62 -0.01
N LEU A 389 35.30 0.58 -0.15
CA LEU A 389 35.60 1.21 -1.43
C LEU A 389 37.10 1.12 -1.73
N ALA A 390 37.48 0.23 -2.64
CA ALA A 390 38.84 0.06 -3.12
C ALA A 390 39.18 1.08 -4.22
N LYS A 391 40.34 1.73 -4.12
CA LYS A 391 40.85 2.64 -5.16
C LYS A 391 41.60 1.85 -6.23
N LEU A 392 41.18 1.97 -7.50
CA LEU A 392 41.94 1.45 -8.63
C LEU A 392 42.93 2.50 -9.15
N ASP A 393 42.43 3.72 -9.35
CA ASP A 393 43.23 4.88 -9.76
C ASP A 393 42.54 6.19 -9.31
N ASP A 394 43.02 7.34 -9.79
CA ASP A 394 42.50 8.65 -9.39
C ASP A 394 41.06 8.94 -9.85
N LYS A 395 40.54 8.20 -10.83
CA LYS A 395 39.18 8.36 -11.38
C LYS A 395 38.29 7.14 -11.23
N ARG A 396 38.82 5.99 -10.80
CA ARG A 396 38.09 4.72 -10.76
C ARG A 396 38.26 4.01 -9.42
N TYR A 397 37.13 3.62 -8.86
CA TYR A 397 37.02 2.92 -7.58
C TYR A 397 36.10 1.71 -7.74
N VAL A 398 36.30 0.71 -6.89
CA VAL A 398 35.45 -0.48 -6.81
C VAL A 398 34.81 -0.57 -5.44
N LEU A 399 33.48 -0.62 -5.41
CA LEU A 399 32.70 -0.87 -4.20
C LEU A 399 32.52 -2.38 -4.03
N GLU A 400 33.23 -2.97 -3.08
CA GLU A 400 33.21 -4.41 -2.85
C GLU A 400 31.98 -4.80 -2.04
N LEU A 401 31.05 -5.55 -2.66
CA LEU A 401 29.79 -5.97 -2.03
C LEU A 401 29.79 -7.45 -1.62
N PHE A 402 30.93 -8.13 -1.73
CA PHE A 402 31.06 -9.57 -1.57
C PHE A 402 31.61 -10.01 -0.19
N HIS A 403 31.64 -9.13 0.80
CA HIS A 403 32.16 -9.47 2.14
C HIS A 403 31.15 -10.20 3.04
N GLY A 404 29.91 -10.40 2.55
CA GLY A 404 28.86 -11.14 3.22
C GLY A 404 29.06 -12.67 3.16
N PRO A 405 28.27 -13.45 3.92
CA PRO A 405 28.52 -14.87 4.14
C PRO A 405 28.63 -15.72 2.87
N THR A 406 27.99 -15.33 1.78
CA THR A 406 27.97 -16.08 0.53
C THR A 406 28.87 -15.51 -0.55
N PHE A 407 29.65 -14.47 -0.24
CA PHE A 407 30.60 -13.86 -1.17
C PHE A 407 29.94 -13.15 -2.37
N ALA A 408 28.73 -12.61 -2.18
CA ALA A 408 28.01 -11.88 -3.21
C ALA A 408 27.13 -10.75 -2.64
N PHE A 409 26.89 -9.71 -3.44
CA PHE A 409 26.15 -8.51 -3.04
C PHE A 409 24.73 -8.77 -2.52
N LYS A 410 24.14 -9.90 -2.93
CA LYS A 410 22.78 -10.29 -2.51
C LYS A 410 22.69 -10.49 -1.00
N ASP A 411 23.82 -10.75 -0.33
CA ASP A 411 23.91 -10.85 1.12
C ASP A 411 23.42 -9.58 1.81
N VAL A 412 23.73 -8.39 1.26
CA VAL A 412 23.33 -7.10 1.89
C VAL A 412 21.81 -7.05 2.06
N ALA A 413 21.09 -7.43 1.02
CA ALA A 413 19.64 -7.45 1.04
C ALA A 413 19.07 -8.64 1.83
N LEU A 414 19.60 -9.85 1.61
CA LEU A 414 18.97 -11.08 2.10
C LEU A 414 19.23 -11.37 3.57
N GLN A 415 20.35 -10.91 4.13
CA GLN A 415 20.58 -10.96 5.57
C GLN A 415 19.56 -10.11 6.33
N LEU A 416 19.29 -8.89 5.85
CA LEU A 416 18.28 -8.02 6.44
C LEU A 416 16.86 -8.55 6.22
N LEU A 417 16.53 -9.00 5.00
CA LEU A 417 15.22 -9.54 4.68
C LEU A 417 14.84 -10.73 5.56
N GLY A 418 15.78 -11.66 5.79
CA GLY A 418 15.51 -12.82 6.63
C GLY A 418 15.26 -12.46 8.09
N ASN A 419 15.99 -11.49 8.64
CA ASN A 419 15.73 -10.95 9.98
C ASN A 419 14.38 -10.20 10.05
N LEU A 420 14.00 -9.47 9.00
CA LEU A 420 12.69 -8.81 8.93
C LEU A 420 11.55 -9.83 8.88
N PHE A 421 11.68 -10.91 8.11
CA PHE A 421 10.68 -11.98 8.07
C PHE A 421 10.48 -12.60 9.45
N GLU A 422 11.58 -12.98 10.11
CA GLU A 422 11.54 -13.53 11.46
C GLU A 422 10.88 -12.55 12.45
N PHE A 423 11.28 -11.28 12.44
CA PHE A 423 10.73 -10.23 13.30
C PHE A 423 9.22 -10.09 13.15
N PHE A 424 8.73 -9.93 11.92
CA PHE A 424 7.30 -9.76 11.67
C PHE A 424 6.51 -11.02 11.99
N LEU A 425 7.06 -12.20 11.70
CA LEU A 425 6.39 -13.46 11.97
C LEU A 425 6.28 -13.75 13.47
N LEU A 426 7.36 -13.50 14.23
CA LEU A 426 7.35 -13.59 15.70
C LEU A 426 6.37 -12.59 16.32
N ARG A 427 6.34 -11.34 15.84
CA ARG A 427 5.39 -10.32 16.32
C ARG A 427 3.94 -10.70 16.04
N ARG A 428 3.64 -11.32 14.90
CA ARG A 428 2.31 -11.85 14.57
C ARG A 428 1.94 -13.01 15.47
N ASN A 429 2.86 -13.95 15.69
CA ASN A 429 2.64 -15.12 16.56
C ASN A 429 2.44 -14.74 18.02
N ALA A 430 3.17 -13.75 18.53
CA ALA A 430 3.01 -13.25 19.90
C ALA A 430 1.63 -12.62 20.18
N ARG A 431 0.88 -12.24 19.14
CA ARG A 431 -0.48 -11.67 19.25
C ARG A 431 -1.58 -12.74 19.24
N LYS A 432 -1.24 -14.01 18.99
CA LYS A 432 -2.22 -15.10 18.92
C LYS A 432 -2.68 -15.54 20.30
N ALA A 433 -3.93 -15.98 20.39
CA ALA A 433 -4.47 -16.53 21.63
C ALA A 433 -3.77 -17.86 22.00
N ALA A 434 -3.76 -18.17 23.30
CA ALA A 434 -3.23 -19.44 23.78
C ALA A 434 -3.97 -20.61 23.13
N GLY A 435 -3.21 -21.54 22.53
CA GLY A 435 -3.76 -22.70 21.80
C GLY A 435 -3.95 -22.50 20.30
N GLU A 436 -3.81 -21.28 19.76
CA GLU A 436 -3.77 -21.08 18.31
C GLU A 436 -2.45 -21.58 17.72
N LYS A 437 -2.53 -22.16 16.51
CA LYS A 437 -1.32 -22.60 15.79
C LYS A 437 -0.48 -21.39 15.38
N PRO A 438 0.84 -21.42 15.65
CA PRO A 438 1.74 -20.37 15.18
C PRO A 438 1.73 -20.32 13.64
N GLU A 439 1.81 -19.11 13.11
CA GLU A 439 2.04 -18.87 11.69
C GLU A 439 3.46 -19.30 11.35
N LYS A 440 3.57 -20.05 10.25
CA LYS A 440 4.84 -20.42 9.63
C LYS A 440 4.90 -19.85 8.21
N LEU A 441 6.12 -19.68 7.70
CA LEU A 441 6.41 -19.27 6.33
C LEU A 441 7.24 -20.37 5.66
N THR A 442 6.76 -20.89 4.53
CA THR A 442 7.50 -21.87 3.73
C THR A 442 8.06 -21.17 2.51
N VAL A 443 9.33 -20.76 2.56
CA VAL A 443 9.98 -20.12 1.43
C VAL A 443 10.33 -21.17 0.38
N VAL A 444 9.91 -20.95 -0.86
CA VAL A 444 10.27 -21.81 -2.00
C VAL A 444 10.88 -20.96 -3.10
N GLY A 445 12.02 -21.40 -3.64
CA GLY A 445 12.72 -20.71 -4.72
C GLY A 445 13.47 -21.66 -5.64
N ALA A 446 13.81 -21.16 -6.83
CA ALA A 446 14.67 -21.83 -7.79
C ALA A 446 15.94 -21.01 -8.00
N THR A 447 17.08 -21.68 -8.24
CA THR A 447 18.36 -20.98 -8.46
C THR A 447 19.25 -21.68 -9.48
N SER A 448 20.06 -20.88 -10.17
CA SER A 448 21.25 -21.31 -10.92
C SER A 448 22.53 -21.30 -10.06
N GLY A 449 22.45 -20.93 -8.77
CA GLY A 449 23.54 -21.01 -7.80
C GLY A 449 23.53 -19.85 -6.80
N ASP A 450 23.99 -18.67 -7.23
CA ASP A 450 24.28 -17.53 -6.35
C ASP A 450 23.09 -17.07 -5.50
N THR A 451 21.92 -16.84 -6.12
CA THR A 451 20.72 -16.36 -5.41
C THR A 451 20.25 -17.34 -4.34
N GLY A 452 20.36 -18.65 -4.58
CA GLY A 452 19.96 -19.67 -3.61
C GLY A 452 20.83 -19.65 -2.38
N SER A 453 22.16 -19.53 -2.55
CA SER A 453 23.09 -19.43 -1.42
C SER A 453 22.74 -18.25 -0.51
N ALA A 454 22.60 -17.03 -1.05
CA ALA A 454 22.30 -15.85 -0.26
C ALA A 454 20.91 -15.93 0.43
N ALA A 455 19.91 -16.56 -0.20
CA ALA A 455 18.61 -16.80 0.41
C ALA A 455 18.68 -17.79 1.58
N ILE A 456 19.42 -18.90 1.40
CA ILE A 456 19.66 -19.89 2.44
C ILE A 456 20.37 -19.25 3.63
N TYR A 457 21.46 -18.53 3.43
CA TYR A 457 22.16 -17.88 4.55
C TYR A 457 21.34 -16.76 5.20
N GLY A 458 20.45 -16.10 4.47
CA GLY A 458 19.53 -15.11 5.05
C GLY A 458 18.45 -15.74 5.92
N LEU A 459 18.01 -16.97 5.60
CA LEU A 459 16.89 -17.64 6.25
C LEU A 459 17.25 -18.87 7.10
N ARG A 460 18.52 -19.29 7.13
CA ARG A 460 18.97 -20.37 8.01
C ARG A 460 18.71 -19.99 9.48
N ASN A 461 18.24 -20.98 10.24
CA ASN A 461 17.95 -20.87 11.66
C ASN A 461 17.00 -19.71 12.03
N LYS A 462 16.04 -19.37 11.16
CA LYS A 462 14.99 -18.38 11.46
C LYS A 462 13.74 -19.05 12.02
N ALA A 463 13.24 -18.54 13.14
CA ALA A 463 12.09 -19.11 13.82
C ALA A 463 10.83 -19.05 12.94
N ASN A 464 10.11 -20.17 12.88
CA ASN A 464 8.87 -20.35 12.11
C ASN A 464 9.03 -20.18 10.59
N ILE A 465 10.24 -20.26 10.05
CA ILE A 465 10.50 -20.17 8.61
C ILE A 465 11.24 -21.42 8.16
N SER A 466 10.76 -22.08 7.10
CA SER A 466 11.48 -23.12 6.38
C SER A 466 11.80 -22.64 4.97
N ILE A 467 12.96 -23.03 4.42
CA ILE A 467 13.38 -22.65 3.06
C ILE A 467 13.66 -23.89 2.22
N PHE A 468 13.07 -23.93 1.03
CA PHE A 468 13.22 -24.97 0.02
C PHE A 468 13.80 -24.36 -1.26
N ILE A 469 15.04 -24.69 -1.60
CA ILE A 469 15.71 -24.19 -2.80
C ILE A 469 15.89 -25.32 -3.81
N LEU A 470 15.23 -25.17 -4.95
CA LEU A 470 15.38 -26.03 -6.11
C LEU A 470 16.58 -25.56 -6.94
N HIS A 471 17.43 -26.50 -7.34
CA HIS A 471 18.51 -26.24 -8.28
C HIS A 471 18.65 -27.42 -9.26
N PRO A 472 19.07 -27.17 -10.52
CA PRO A 472 19.29 -28.23 -11.48
C PRO A 472 20.52 -29.06 -11.10
N LYS A 473 20.33 -30.37 -10.92
CA LYS A 473 21.37 -31.30 -10.51
C LYS A 473 22.52 -31.30 -11.52
N GLY A 474 23.75 -31.08 -11.02
CA GLY A 474 24.97 -31.07 -11.83
C GLY A 474 25.12 -29.88 -12.79
N ARG A 475 24.28 -28.85 -12.67
CA ARG A 475 24.33 -27.63 -13.51
C ARG A 475 24.59 -26.34 -12.72
N VAL A 476 24.99 -26.47 -11.46
CA VAL A 476 25.43 -25.37 -10.59
C VAL A 476 26.92 -25.56 -10.32
N SER A 477 27.69 -24.48 -10.23
CA SER A 477 29.13 -24.62 -9.96
C SER A 477 29.38 -25.34 -8.62
N PRO A 478 30.46 -26.14 -8.49
CA PRO A 478 30.70 -26.90 -7.27
C PRO A 478 30.74 -26.04 -6.00
N ILE A 479 31.33 -24.85 -6.09
CA ILE A 479 31.40 -23.89 -4.97
C ILE A 479 30.00 -23.38 -4.60
N GLN A 480 29.21 -22.97 -5.59
CA GLN A 480 27.85 -22.46 -5.35
C GLN A 480 26.93 -23.54 -4.79
N GLU A 481 27.00 -24.77 -5.32
CA GLU A 481 26.26 -25.92 -4.80
C GLU A 481 26.68 -26.25 -3.37
N ALA A 482 27.98 -26.25 -3.07
CA ALA A 482 28.48 -26.51 -1.73
C ALA A 482 28.06 -25.41 -0.75
N GLN A 483 28.07 -24.14 -1.14
CA GLN A 483 27.54 -23.05 -0.30
C GLN A 483 26.08 -23.31 0.08
N MET A 484 25.26 -23.88 -0.80
CA MET A 484 23.86 -24.18 -0.49
C MET A 484 23.72 -25.46 0.35
N THR A 485 24.34 -26.55 -0.09
CA THR A 485 24.10 -27.91 0.42
C THR A 485 24.84 -28.23 1.71
N THR A 486 25.90 -27.50 2.06
CA THR A 486 26.65 -27.71 3.32
C THR A 486 26.04 -26.97 4.52
N VAL A 487 24.91 -26.27 4.31
CA VAL A 487 24.11 -25.67 5.38
C VAL A 487 23.14 -26.72 5.91
N THR A 488 23.49 -27.32 7.05
CA THR A 488 22.74 -28.45 7.66
C THR A 488 21.68 -28.01 8.68
N ASP A 489 21.41 -26.70 8.80
CA ASP A 489 20.35 -26.16 9.66
C ASP A 489 19.00 -26.81 9.34
N ALA A 490 18.25 -27.19 10.39
CA ALA A 490 17.05 -28.02 10.25
C ALA A 490 15.93 -27.39 9.39
N ASN A 491 15.93 -26.07 9.24
CA ASN A 491 14.94 -25.35 8.45
C ASN A 491 15.34 -25.12 6.99
N VAL A 492 16.51 -25.63 6.55
CA VAL A 492 17.05 -25.48 5.20
C VAL A 492 16.93 -26.80 4.45
N HIS A 493 16.34 -26.74 3.26
CA HIS A 493 16.10 -27.90 2.42
C HIS A 493 16.54 -27.61 0.98
N ASN A 494 17.63 -28.26 0.55
CA ASN A 494 18.08 -28.19 -0.84
C ASN A 494 17.44 -29.32 -1.64
N ILE A 495 16.95 -29.00 -2.83
CA ILE A 495 16.29 -29.94 -3.74
C ILE A 495 17.05 -29.94 -5.06
N ALA A 496 17.83 -30.99 -5.31
CA ALA A 496 18.53 -31.20 -6.58
C ALA A 496 17.58 -31.86 -7.58
N VAL A 497 17.10 -31.10 -8.56
CA VAL A 497 16.15 -31.57 -9.57
C VAL A 497 16.91 -32.06 -10.80
N GLN A 498 16.66 -33.30 -11.22
CA GLN A 498 17.14 -33.79 -12.52
C GLN A 498 16.35 -33.08 -13.63
N GLY A 499 16.91 -31.98 -14.14
CA GLY A 499 16.29 -31.09 -15.12
C GLY A 499 17.16 -29.85 -15.37
N THR A 500 16.53 -28.81 -15.88
CA THR A 500 17.12 -27.49 -16.17
C THR A 500 16.75 -26.47 -15.10
N PHE A 501 17.35 -25.28 -15.17
CA PHE A 501 16.94 -24.16 -14.31
C PHE A 501 15.49 -23.73 -14.59
N ASP A 502 15.09 -23.71 -15.87
CA ASP A 502 13.72 -23.37 -16.28
C ASP A 502 12.71 -24.35 -15.69
N ASP A 503 13.02 -25.66 -15.70
CA ASP A 503 12.20 -26.68 -15.04
C ASP A 503 12.00 -26.37 -13.55
N CYS A 504 13.07 -25.99 -12.85
CA CYS A 504 13.00 -25.59 -11.45
C CYS A 504 12.10 -24.36 -11.26
N GLN A 505 12.24 -23.35 -12.12
CA GLN A 505 11.41 -22.14 -12.07
C GLN A 505 9.93 -22.46 -12.31
N ASP A 506 9.62 -23.34 -13.27
CA ASP A 506 8.26 -23.70 -13.62
C ASP A 506 7.58 -24.55 -12.54
N ILE A 507 8.33 -25.43 -11.87
CA ILE A 507 7.84 -26.10 -10.66
C ILE A 507 7.47 -25.08 -9.59
N VAL A 508 8.35 -24.11 -9.31
CA VAL A 508 8.08 -23.06 -8.31
C VAL A 508 6.84 -22.25 -8.68
N LYS A 509 6.71 -21.79 -9.93
CA LYS A 509 5.51 -21.07 -10.42
C LYS A 509 4.25 -21.90 -10.24
N THR A 510 4.31 -23.20 -10.56
CA THR A 510 3.18 -24.13 -10.41
C THR A 510 2.78 -24.28 -8.94
N LEU A 511 3.74 -24.38 -8.02
CA LEU A 511 3.48 -24.43 -6.57
C LEU A 511 2.79 -23.14 -6.07
N PHE A 512 3.22 -21.96 -6.53
CA PHE A 512 2.58 -20.70 -6.16
C PHE A 512 1.17 -20.53 -6.75
N GLY A 513 0.92 -21.10 -7.94
CA GLY A 513 -0.40 -21.12 -8.57
C GLY A 513 -1.39 -22.09 -7.93
N ASP A 514 -0.90 -23.04 -7.11
CA ASP A 514 -1.74 -23.99 -6.39
C ASP A 514 -2.32 -23.37 -5.10
N VAL A 515 -3.61 -23.01 -5.18
CA VAL A 515 -4.33 -22.32 -4.09
C VAL A 515 -4.44 -23.15 -2.82
N GLU A 516 -4.67 -24.47 -2.94
CA GLU A 516 -4.86 -25.35 -1.78
C GLU A 516 -3.53 -25.64 -1.09
N PHE A 517 -2.50 -25.93 -1.89
CA PHE A 517 -1.15 -26.17 -1.39
C PHE A 517 -0.59 -24.90 -0.72
N ASN A 518 -0.78 -23.73 -1.33
CA ASN A 518 -0.35 -22.47 -0.74
C ASN A 518 -1.12 -22.10 0.54
N ALA A 519 -2.44 -22.34 0.59
CA ALA A 519 -3.21 -22.12 1.82
C ALA A 519 -2.73 -23.02 2.97
N THR A 520 -2.32 -24.25 2.66
CA THR A 520 -1.85 -25.24 3.65
C THR A 520 -0.44 -24.95 4.13
N HIS A 521 0.50 -24.68 3.21
CA HIS A 521 1.93 -24.57 3.51
C HIS A 521 2.42 -23.13 3.63
N ARG A 522 1.60 -22.13 3.29
CA ARG A 522 1.91 -20.69 3.36
C ARG A 522 3.20 -20.37 2.60
N LEU A 523 3.16 -20.59 1.30
CA LEU A 523 4.34 -20.40 0.46
C LEU A 523 4.72 -18.92 0.41
N GLY A 524 6.00 -18.65 0.68
CA GLY A 524 6.63 -17.35 0.54
C GLY A 524 7.73 -17.42 -0.52
N ALA A 525 8.04 -16.28 -1.12
CA ALA A 525 9.07 -16.18 -2.15
C ALA A 525 10.16 -15.20 -1.72
N VAL A 526 11.43 -15.54 -1.93
CA VAL A 526 12.57 -14.64 -1.69
C VAL A 526 13.03 -14.06 -3.02
N ASN A 527 12.14 -13.29 -3.64
CA ASN A 527 12.30 -12.84 -5.02
C ASN A 527 13.09 -11.53 -5.08
N SER A 528 13.70 -11.25 -6.24
CA SER A 528 14.43 -10.00 -6.54
C SER A 528 13.56 -8.75 -6.48
N ILE A 529 12.24 -8.93 -6.43
CA ILE A 529 11.24 -7.87 -6.47
C ILE A 529 10.82 -7.37 -5.09
N ASN A 530 11.22 -8.02 -4.00
CA ASN A 530 10.81 -7.58 -2.66
C ASN A 530 11.36 -6.18 -2.36
N TRP A 531 10.50 -5.24 -1.95
CA TRP A 531 10.90 -3.84 -1.70
C TRP A 531 12.03 -3.71 -0.68
N ALA A 532 12.03 -4.52 0.38
CA ALA A 532 13.07 -4.47 1.39
C ALA A 532 14.47 -4.80 0.84
N ARG A 533 14.57 -5.53 -0.27
CA ARG A 533 15.86 -5.78 -0.93
C ARG A 533 16.42 -4.51 -1.54
N ILE A 534 15.62 -3.81 -2.35
CA ILE A 534 16.02 -2.54 -2.98
C ILE A 534 16.37 -1.52 -1.89
N LEU A 535 15.53 -1.45 -0.86
CA LEU A 535 15.73 -0.50 0.22
C LEU A 535 17.03 -0.75 1.01
N ALA A 536 17.38 -2.01 1.30
CA ALA A 536 18.67 -2.36 1.93
C ALA A 536 19.86 -1.98 1.05
N GLN A 537 19.72 -2.16 -0.26
CA GLN A 537 20.76 -1.86 -1.25
C GLN A 537 21.04 -0.36 -1.39
N THR A 538 20.05 0.50 -1.13
CA THR A 538 20.21 1.97 -1.18
C THR A 538 21.34 2.45 -0.25
N VAL A 539 21.59 1.75 0.86
CA VAL A 539 22.54 2.15 1.90
C VAL A 539 23.99 2.23 1.39
N TYR A 540 24.44 1.26 0.60
CA TYR A 540 25.85 1.25 0.15
C TYR A 540 26.17 2.34 -0.86
N TYR A 541 25.18 2.92 -1.55
CA TYR A 541 25.38 4.11 -2.38
C TYR A 541 25.75 5.33 -1.52
N PHE A 542 25.07 5.49 -0.37
CA PHE A 542 25.41 6.54 0.58
C PHE A 542 26.77 6.29 1.24
N LEU A 543 27.07 5.05 1.63
CA LEU A 543 28.39 4.76 2.25
C LEU A 543 29.52 5.02 1.26
N ALA A 544 29.38 4.54 0.01
CA ALA A 544 30.37 4.75 -1.04
C ALA A 544 30.58 6.24 -1.35
N TYR A 545 29.52 7.05 -1.32
CA TYR A 545 29.64 8.51 -1.44
C TYR A 545 30.55 9.08 -0.35
N PHE A 546 30.33 8.75 0.92
CA PHE A 546 31.14 9.27 2.02
C PHE A 546 32.57 8.71 2.03
N GLN A 547 32.75 7.42 1.72
CA GLN A 547 34.07 6.81 1.59
C GLN A 547 34.87 7.47 0.46
N LEU A 548 34.26 7.77 -0.69
CA LEU A 548 34.94 8.47 -1.76
C LEU A 548 35.30 9.90 -1.35
N GLN A 549 34.37 10.65 -0.74
CA GLN A 549 34.65 12.00 -0.25
C GLN A 549 35.81 12.05 0.75
N ALA A 550 35.98 11.00 1.57
CA ALA A 550 37.11 10.89 2.50
C ALA A 550 38.45 10.61 1.81
N GLN A 551 38.43 10.00 0.61
CA GLN A 551 39.62 9.69 -0.19
C GLN A 551 40.01 10.81 -1.17
N LEU A 552 39.09 11.74 -1.46
CA LEU A 552 39.33 12.87 -2.35
C LEU A 552 40.01 14.04 -1.63
N PRO A 553 40.79 14.87 -2.35
CA PRO A 553 41.34 16.10 -1.79
C PRO A 553 40.24 17.04 -1.28
N ALA A 554 40.52 17.76 -0.19
CA ALA A 554 39.59 18.75 0.35
C ALA A 554 39.22 19.80 -0.72
N GLY A 555 37.92 20.06 -0.88
CA GLY A 555 37.41 20.98 -1.90
C GLY A 555 37.32 20.39 -3.32
N SER A 556 37.50 19.08 -3.50
CA SER A 556 37.30 18.40 -4.79
C SER A 556 35.89 18.66 -5.34
N SER A 557 35.82 19.02 -6.62
CA SER A 557 34.57 19.15 -7.39
C SER A 557 34.19 17.86 -8.13
N ALA A 558 34.74 16.73 -7.69
CA ALA A 558 34.47 15.43 -8.31
C ALA A 558 32.99 15.07 -8.19
N GLU A 559 32.41 14.68 -9.31
CA GLU A 559 31.04 14.19 -9.39
C GLU A 559 31.07 12.67 -9.52
N ILE A 560 30.28 11.98 -8.70
CA ILE A 560 30.27 10.51 -8.65
C ILE A 560 29.41 9.95 -9.76
N GLN A 561 29.90 8.94 -10.48
CA GLN A 561 29.12 8.12 -11.40
C GLN A 561 29.18 6.65 -10.96
N PHE A 562 28.04 6.06 -10.62
CA PHE A 562 28.00 4.63 -10.30
C PHE A 562 27.83 3.79 -11.57
N VAL A 563 28.62 2.71 -11.68
CA VAL A 563 28.57 1.73 -12.77
C VAL A 563 28.20 0.37 -12.21
N VAL A 564 27.09 -0.18 -12.69
CA VAL A 564 26.42 -1.31 -12.05
C VAL A 564 26.25 -2.46 -13.04
N PRO A 565 26.94 -3.61 -12.84
CA PRO A 565 26.63 -4.86 -13.52
C PRO A 565 25.17 -5.25 -13.24
N THR A 566 24.33 -5.22 -14.27
CA THR A 566 22.88 -5.22 -14.10
C THR A 566 22.22 -6.38 -14.84
N GLY A 567 21.54 -7.25 -14.08
CA GLY A 567 20.53 -8.18 -14.60
C GLY A 567 19.11 -7.68 -14.33
N ASN A 568 18.54 -8.07 -13.19
CA ASN A 568 17.15 -7.77 -12.77
C ASN A 568 16.88 -6.33 -12.28
N PHE A 569 17.75 -5.36 -12.57
CA PHE A 569 17.61 -3.92 -12.28
C PHE A 569 17.51 -3.48 -10.79
N GLY A 570 17.40 -4.39 -9.83
CA GLY A 570 17.16 -4.03 -8.42
C GLY A 570 18.31 -3.24 -7.78
N ASP A 571 19.56 -3.58 -8.12
CA ASP A 571 20.76 -2.92 -7.62
C ASP A 571 20.84 -1.46 -8.09
N ILE A 572 20.90 -1.24 -9.40
CA ILE A 572 20.96 0.11 -9.97
C ILE A 572 19.71 0.94 -9.66
N LEU A 573 18.54 0.30 -9.49
CA LEU A 573 17.33 0.98 -9.04
C LEU A 573 17.47 1.51 -7.60
N ALA A 574 18.19 0.83 -6.72
CA ALA A 574 18.52 1.35 -5.40
C ALA A 574 19.39 2.61 -5.49
N GLY A 575 20.33 2.64 -6.44
CA GLY A 575 21.10 3.84 -6.79
C GLY A 575 20.22 4.98 -7.31
N TYR A 576 19.21 4.65 -8.12
CA TYR A 576 18.20 5.61 -8.56
C TYR A 576 17.40 6.18 -7.40
N TYR A 577 16.97 5.35 -6.44
CA TYR A 577 16.33 5.84 -5.22
C TYR A 577 17.25 6.77 -4.44
N ALA A 578 18.52 6.42 -4.24
CA ALA A 578 19.49 7.30 -3.57
C ALA A 578 19.62 8.66 -4.28
N LYS A 579 19.73 8.66 -5.61
CA LYS A 579 19.75 9.87 -6.44
C LYS A 579 18.48 10.70 -6.27
N ARG A 580 17.30 10.07 -6.35
CA ARG A 580 15.99 10.72 -6.20
C ARG A 580 15.74 11.27 -4.79
N MET A 581 16.35 10.68 -3.76
CA MET A 581 16.35 11.23 -2.40
C MET A 581 17.18 12.52 -2.28
N GLY A 582 18.19 12.70 -3.15
CA GLY A 582 19.05 13.88 -3.20
C GLY A 582 20.55 13.60 -3.07
N LEU A 583 21.00 12.34 -3.14
CA LEU A 583 22.43 12.01 -3.12
C LEU A 583 23.12 12.56 -4.38
N PRO A 584 24.15 13.43 -4.27
CA PRO A 584 24.79 14.04 -5.43
C PRO A 584 25.56 13.00 -6.25
N MET A 585 25.11 12.80 -7.49
CA MET A 585 25.76 11.93 -8.47
C MET A 585 25.31 12.29 -9.88
N GLY A 586 26.13 11.92 -10.86
CA GLY A 586 25.84 12.04 -12.28
C GLY A 586 24.82 10.98 -12.75
N LYS A 587 24.90 10.62 -14.03
CA LYS A 587 24.09 9.52 -14.57
C LYS A 587 24.54 8.18 -14.00
N LEU A 588 23.61 7.26 -13.80
CA LEU A 588 23.87 5.87 -13.43
C LEU A 588 24.20 5.06 -14.69
N VAL A 589 25.13 4.12 -14.62
CA VAL A 589 25.51 3.30 -15.77
C VAL A 589 25.02 1.87 -15.59
N VAL A 590 24.16 1.42 -16.50
CA VAL A 590 23.72 0.03 -16.64
C VAL A 590 24.74 -0.74 -17.47
N ALA A 591 25.48 -1.66 -16.85
CA ALA A 591 26.38 -2.55 -17.58
C ALA A 591 25.71 -3.93 -17.76
N THR A 592 25.45 -4.32 -19.01
CA THR A 592 24.87 -5.62 -19.36
C THR A 592 25.89 -6.51 -20.06
N ASN A 593 25.70 -7.83 -19.96
CA ASN A 593 26.45 -8.79 -20.78
C ASN A 593 25.76 -8.97 -22.16
N ALA A 594 25.93 -10.12 -22.82
CA ALA A 594 25.24 -10.40 -24.08
C ALA A 594 23.71 -10.41 -24.02
N ASN A 595 23.12 -10.51 -22.82
CA ASN A 595 21.68 -10.38 -22.56
C ASN A 595 21.33 -8.90 -22.31
N ASP A 596 21.06 -8.19 -23.39
CA ASP A 596 21.22 -6.73 -23.49
C ASP A 596 19.91 -5.96 -23.61
N ILE A 597 18.78 -6.55 -23.19
CA ILE A 597 17.46 -5.92 -23.25
C ILE A 597 17.42 -4.49 -22.67
N LEU A 598 18.18 -4.24 -21.59
CA LEU A 598 18.31 -2.92 -20.98
C LEU A 598 19.17 -1.98 -21.82
N ALA A 599 20.31 -2.45 -22.36
CA ALA A 599 21.14 -1.62 -23.24
C ALA A 599 20.39 -1.22 -24.51
N ARG A 600 19.64 -2.14 -25.13
CA ARG A 600 18.75 -1.82 -26.26
C ARG A 600 17.70 -0.78 -25.91
N PHE A 601 17.12 -0.85 -24.71
CA PHE A 601 16.17 0.15 -24.26
C PHE A 601 16.81 1.55 -24.20
N TRP A 602 17.98 1.75 -23.57
CA TRP A 602 18.59 3.09 -23.49
C TRP A 602 19.22 3.58 -24.79
N ASN A 603 19.64 2.68 -25.67
CA ASN A 603 20.24 3.03 -26.95
C ASN A 603 19.20 3.35 -28.02
N ALA A 604 18.07 2.63 -28.06
CA ALA A 604 17.10 2.69 -29.16
C ALA A 604 15.63 2.82 -28.72
N GLY A 605 15.32 2.85 -27.41
CA GLY A 605 13.95 2.87 -26.90
C GLY A 605 13.20 1.54 -27.05
N LYS A 606 13.90 0.47 -27.43
CA LYS A 606 13.33 -0.87 -27.66
C LYS A 606 13.47 -1.73 -26.40
N TYR A 607 12.36 -2.05 -25.74
CA TYR A 607 12.33 -3.04 -24.65
C TYR A 607 11.69 -4.33 -25.15
N GLU A 608 12.51 -5.29 -25.60
CA GLU A 608 12.06 -6.51 -26.28
C GLU A 608 12.86 -7.75 -25.85
N LYS A 609 12.19 -8.91 -25.73
CA LYS A 609 12.81 -10.19 -25.34
C LYS A 609 13.83 -10.68 -26.37
N ALA A 610 13.46 -10.61 -27.64
CA ALA A 610 14.30 -10.98 -28.77
C ALA A 610 14.69 -9.74 -29.57
N ASP A 611 15.89 -9.73 -30.13
CA ASP A 611 16.36 -8.64 -30.97
C ASP A 611 15.59 -8.64 -32.29
N SER A 612 14.86 -7.58 -32.58
CA SER A 612 14.14 -7.44 -33.84
C SER A 612 15.06 -7.22 -35.05
N ASP A 613 16.32 -6.80 -34.82
CA ASP A 613 17.27 -6.47 -35.89
C ASP A 613 18.18 -7.66 -36.27
N LEU A 614 18.13 -8.78 -35.53
CA LEU A 614 18.85 -10.01 -35.88
C LEU A 614 17.98 -10.94 -36.75
N PRO A 615 18.53 -11.52 -37.84
CA PRO A 615 17.78 -12.47 -38.66
C PRO A 615 17.45 -13.71 -37.84
N VAL A 616 16.21 -14.20 -37.99
CA VAL A 616 15.72 -15.43 -37.36
C VAL A 616 16.45 -16.62 -38.00
N SER A 617 17.63 -16.97 -37.50
CA SER A 617 18.31 -18.21 -37.86
C SER A 617 17.88 -19.34 -36.91
N ASP A 618 17.36 -20.41 -37.49
CA ASP A 618 17.14 -21.75 -36.92
C ASP A 618 16.64 -21.80 -35.47
N GLY A 619 15.40 -21.34 -35.25
CA GLY A 619 14.53 -21.81 -34.14
C GLY A 619 14.98 -21.55 -32.70
N HIS A 620 16.12 -20.91 -32.46
CA HIS A 620 16.77 -20.83 -31.14
C HIS A 620 17.08 -19.41 -30.63
N GLN A 621 16.45 -18.36 -31.17
CA GLN A 621 16.67 -16.97 -30.71
C GLN A 621 15.73 -16.46 -29.60
N SER A 622 14.78 -17.25 -29.10
CA SER A 622 13.84 -16.81 -28.05
C SER A 622 14.28 -17.12 -26.62
N GLY A 623 15.59 -17.26 -26.37
CA GLY A 623 16.13 -17.73 -25.08
C GLY A 623 17.20 -16.81 -24.48
N VAL A 624 17.47 -17.02 -23.19
CA VAL A 624 18.59 -16.40 -22.48
C VAL A 624 19.92 -16.96 -23.04
N LYS A 625 20.87 -16.09 -23.37
CA LYS A 625 22.22 -16.51 -23.79
C LYS A 625 23.05 -16.81 -22.56
N GLU A 626 23.70 -17.97 -22.52
CA GLU A 626 24.69 -18.28 -21.49
C GLU A 626 25.93 -17.41 -21.69
N THR A 627 26.43 -16.80 -20.61
CA THR A 627 27.64 -15.97 -20.61
C THR A 627 28.56 -16.31 -19.45
N LEU A 628 29.73 -15.68 -19.38
CA LEU A 628 30.65 -15.80 -18.23
C LEU A 628 30.12 -15.12 -16.96
N SER A 629 29.07 -14.29 -17.07
CA SER A 629 28.46 -13.58 -15.94
C SER A 629 26.99 -14.04 -15.72
N PRO A 630 26.76 -15.31 -15.35
CA PRO A 630 25.44 -15.95 -15.42
C PRO A 630 24.39 -15.37 -14.47
N ALA A 631 24.77 -14.59 -13.46
CA ALA A 631 23.78 -13.92 -12.60
C ALA A 631 23.10 -12.72 -13.28
N MET A 632 23.60 -12.31 -14.45
CA MET A 632 23.06 -11.24 -15.30
C MET A 632 22.30 -11.78 -16.52
N ASP A 633 22.34 -13.09 -16.75
CA ASP A 633 21.68 -13.77 -17.87
C ASP A 633 20.16 -13.75 -17.67
N ILE A 634 19.51 -12.71 -18.20
CA ILE A 634 18.08 -12.45 -18.02
C ILE A 634 17.38 -12.16 -19.35
N LEU A 635 16.14 -12.65 -19.48
CA LEU A 635 15.29 -12.34 -20.63
C LEU A 635 14.48 -11.04 -20.44
N VAL A 636 14.03 -10.80 -19.21
CA VAL A 636 13.24 -9.64 -18.81
C VAL A 636 13.75 -9.18 -17.45
N SER A 637 13.94 -7.87 -17.28
CA SER A 637 14.48 -7.33 -16.06
C SER A 637 13.37 -7.01 -15.06
N SER A 638 13.25 -7.79 -13.98
CA SER A 638 12.07 -7.74 -13.12
C SER A 638 11.82 -6.37 -12.48
N ASN A 639 12.86 -5.69 -11.97
CA ASN A 639 12.67 -4.40 -11.29
C ASN A 639 12.62 -3.20 -12.24
N PHE A 640 12.82 -3.42 -13.55
CA PHE A 640 12.72 -2.34 -14.54
C PHE A 640 11.28 -1.79 -14.62
N GLU A 641 10.28 -2.61 -14.32
CA GLU A 641 8.88 -2.20 -14.15
C GLU A 641 8.70 -1.02 -13.18
N ARG A 642 9.47 -0.99 -12.07
CA ARG A 642 9.41 0.13 -11.11
C ARG A 642 9.92 1.43 -11.72
N LEU A 643 10.98 1.38 -12.52
CA LEU A 643 11.47 2.57 -13.22
C LEU A 643 10.45 3.02 -14.27
N LEU A 644 9.90 2.09 -15.05
CA LEU A 644 8.85 2.38 -16.03
C LEU A 644 7.64 3.08 -15.38
N TRP A 645 7.25 2.70 -14.16
CA TRP A 645 6.20 3.41 -13.42
C TRP A 645 6.54 4.88 -13.21
N TYR A 646 7.75 5.21 -12.73
CA TYR A 646 8.17 6.59 -12.51
C TYR A 646 8.24 7.39 -13.82
N LEU A 647 8.72 6.77 -14.90
CA LEU A 647 8.77 7.41 -16.20
C LEU A 647 7.37 7.67 -16.77
N ALA A 648 6.45 6.71 -16.63
CA ALA A 648 5.05 6.87 -17.01
C ALA A 648 4.35 7.96 -16.17
N TYR A 649 4.58 7.96 -14.86
CA TYR A 649 4.05 8.96 -13.93
C TYR A 649 4.57 10.38 -14.23
N GLU A 650 5.87 10.54 -14.50
CA GLU A 650 6.45 11.84 -14.86
C GLU A 650 5.95 12.35 -16.21
N ASN A 651 5.65 11.45 -17.16
CA ASN A 651 5.10 11.79 -18.46
C ASN A 651 3.57 12.01 -18.43
N ALA A 652 2.87 11.56 -17.38
CA ALA A 652 1.42 11.64 -17.30
C ALA A 652 0.93 13.09 -17.07
N THR A 653 -0.13 13.47 -17.79
CA THR A 653 -0.86 14.72 -17.59
C THR A 653 -2.06 14.48 -16.67
N GLY A 654 -2.36 15.42 -15.79
CA GLY A 654 -3.48 15.35 -14.86
C GLY A 654 -3.60 16.60 -14.02
N GLU A 655 -4.81 16.92 -13.57
CA GLU A 655 -5.12 18.13 -12.78
C GLU A 655 -4.52 18.05 -11.37
N ASP A 656 -4.34 16.84 -10.83
CA ASP A 656 -3.76 16.58 -9.52
C ASP A 656 -2.80 15.37 -9.52
N GLU A 657 -2.10 15.17 -8.40
CA GLU A 657 -1.16 14.07 -8.22
C GLU A 657 -1.80 12.69 -8.31
N ALA A 658 -3.01 12.53 -7.76
CA ALA A 658 -3.73 11.26 -7.76
C ALA A 658 -4.09 10.83 -9.20
N SER A 659 -4.54 11.77 -10.01
CA SER A 659 -4.88 11.58 -11.42
C SER A 659 -3.64 11.20 -12.23
N ARG A 660 -2.49 11.85 -12.00
CA ARG A 660 -1.22 11.48 -12.64
C ARG A 660 -0.74 10.10 -12.22
N LYS A 661 -0.82 9.74 -10.93
CA LYS A 661 -0.48 8.39 -10.44
C LYS A 661 -1.35 7.32 -11.09
N LYS A 662 -2.66 7.58 -11.23
CA LYS A 662 -3.60 6.68 -11.91
C LYS A 662 -3.26 6.52 -13.39
N ALA A 663 -3.01 7.61 -14.11
CA ALA A 663 -2.63 7.59 -15.52
C ALA A 663 -1.29 6.87 -15.77
N GLY A 664 -0.28 7.13 -14.93
CA GLY A 664 1.00 6.42 -14.99
C GLY A 664 0.85 4.92 -14.74
N SER A 665 0.02 4.53 -13.77
CA SER A 665 -0.25 3.11 -13.47
C SER A 665 -1.00 2.41 -14.61
N ALA A 666 -1.97 3.08 -15.25
CA ALA A 666 -2.67 2.55 -16.42
C ALA A 666 -1.71 2.34 -17.61
N THR A 667 -0.85 3.33 -17.87
CA THR A 667 0.17 3.26 -18.94
C THR A 667 1.14 2.10 -18.71
N LEU A 668 1.60 1.92 -17.47
CA LEU A 668 2.45 0.78 -17.12
C LEU A 668 1.74 -0.56 -17.33
N ALA A 669 0.48 -0.67 -16.92
CA ALA A 669 -0.30 -1.89 -17.10
C ALA A 669 -0.42 -2.28 -18.58
N ASP A 670 -0.64 -1.29 -19.47
CA ASP A 670 -0.68 -1.51 -20.92
C ASP A 670 0.67 -2.00 -21.45
N TRP A 671 1.78 -1.39 -21.01
CA TRP A 671 3.13 -1.84 -21.37
C TRP A 671 3.41 -3.26 -20.89
N MET A 672 3.06 -3.60 -19.65
CA MET A 672 3.27 -4.95 -19.12
C MET A 672 2.37 -5.98 -19.81
N SER A 673 1.18 -5.58 -20.24
CA SER A 673 0.30 -6.41 -21.08
C SER A 673 0.93 -6.69 -22.44
N ALA A 674 1.44 -5.66 -23.14
CA ALA A 674 2.14 -5.81 -24.41
C ALA A 674 3.42 -6.66 -24.28
N MET A 675 4.19 -6.47 -23.19
CA MET A 675 5.35 -7.31 -22.90
C MET A 675 4.99 -8.79 -22.73
N LYS A 676 3.81 -9.07 -22.18
CA LYS A 676 3.29 -10.42 -21.97
C LYS A 676 2.77 -11.05 -23.26
N SER A 677 2.03 -10.30 -24.08
CA SER A 677 1.43 -10.81 -25.33
C SER A 677 2.43 -10.87 -26.48
N ASP A 678 3.21 -9.80 -26.68
CA ASP A 678 4.00 -9.58 -27.89
C ASP A 678 5.51 -9.74 -27.62
N GLY A 679 5.90 -9.81 -26.35
CA GLY A 679 7.30 -9.92 -25.95
C GLY A 679 8.10 -8.62 -26.11
N ARG A 680 7.43 -7.51 -26.39
CA ARG A 680 8.05 -6.20 -26.64
C ARG A 680 7.15 -5.05 -26.20
N VAL A 681 7.79 -3.92 -25.86
CA VAL A 681 7.13 -2.66 -25.53
C VAL A 681 7.77 -1.55 -26.35
N GLN A 682 6.95 -0.83 -27.10
CA GLN A 682 7.36 0.40 -27.75
C GLN A 682 7.13 1.57 -26.80
N ILE A 683 8.21 2.22 -26.39
CA ILE A 683 8.15 3.33 -25.45
C ILE A 683 8.03 4.66 -26.22
N PRO A 684 7.13 5.58 -25.83
CA PRO A 684 7.04 6.90 -26.47
C PRO A 684 8.35 7.68 -26.36
N VAL A 685 8.67 8.49 -27.38
CA VAL A 685 9.91 9.30 -27.40
C VAL A 685 10.05 10.18 -26.16
N SER A 686 8.96 10.78 -25.67
CA SER A 686 8.98 11.61 -24.46
C SER A 686 9.40 10.83 -23.21
N VAL A 687 8.91 9.61 -23.05
CA VAL A 687 9.28 8.70 -21.95
C VAL A 687 10.74 8.24 -22.09
N PHE A 688 11.17 7.99 -23.33
CA PHE A 688 12.54 7.59 -23.62
C PHE A 688 13.56 8.70 -23.30
N GLU A 689 13.26 9.96 -23.64
CA GLU A 689 14.09 11.11 -23.28
C GLU A 689 14.16 11.30 -21.75
N LEU A 690 13.06 11.09 -21.03
CA LEU A 690 13.08 11.05 -19.55
C LEU A 690 14.01 9.95 -19.02
N ALA A 691 14.01 8.76 -19.63
CA ALA A 691 14.88 7.67 -19.22
C ALA A 691 16.38 8.00 -19.44
N ARG A 692 16.71 8.73 -20.50
CA ARG A 692 18.08 9.16 -20.83
C ARG A 692 18.64 10.27 -19.94
N ARG A 693 17.77 10.96 -19.18
CA ARG A 693 18.17 11.95 -18.18
C ARG A 693 19.10 11.34 -17.14
N ASP A 694 18.72 10.17 -16.62
CA ASP A 694 19.33 9.63 -15.40
C ASP A 694 20.31 8.49 -15.64
N PHE A 695 20.34 7.90 -16.83
CA PHE A 695 21.10 6.67 -17.09
C PHE A 695 21.88 6.69 -18.40
N PHE A 696 22.96 5.92 -18.42
CA PHE A 696 23.61 5.36 -19.60
C PHE A 696 23.50 3.83 -19.54
N ALA A 697 23.67 3.16 -20.68
CA ALA A 697 23.73 1.71 -20.71
C ALA A 697 24.74 1.21 -21.75
N GLU A 698 25.48 0.17 -21.38
CA GLU A 698 26.47 -0.46 -22.25
C GLU A 698 26.34 -1.98 -22.24
N ARG A 699 26.71 -2.57 -23.38
CA ARG A 699 26.77 -4.02 -23.58
C ARG A 699 28.21 -4.48 -23.67
N ILE A 700 28.54 -5.51 -22.92
CA ILE A 700 29.88 -6.10 -22.84
C ILE A 700 29.80 -7.58 -23.24
N SER A 701 30.73 -7.99 -24.11
CA SER A 701 30.89 -9.37 -24.56
C SER A 701 31.74 -10.20 -23.59
N ASP A 702 31.73 -11.53 -23.73
CA ASP A 702 32.58 -12.41 -22.91
C ASP A 702 34.07 -12.19 -23.23
N GLU A 703 34.42 -11.88 -24.48
CA GLU A 703 35.78 -11.54 -24.87
C GLU A 703 36.28 -10.27 -24.17
N GLU A 704 35.45 -9.23 -24.14
CA GLU A 704 35.74 -8.00 -23.40
C GLU A 704 35.82 -8.28 -21.90
N THR A 705 34.93 -9.12 -21.38
CA THR A 705 34.92 -9.52 -19.96
C THR A 705 36.24 -10.19 -19.56
N LEU A 706 36.74 -11.14 -20.35
CA LEU A 706 38.03 -11.81 -20.10
C LEU A 706 39.21 -10.85 -20.24
N ALA A 707 39.19 -9.99 -21.27
CA ALA A 707 40.24 -8.99 -21.50
C ALA A 707 40.33 -7.99 -20.35
N THR A 708 39.19 -7.57 -19.79
CA THR A 708 39.12 -6.64 -18.65
C THR A 708 39.59 -7.29 -17.35
N ILE A 709 39.30 -8.57 -17.09
CA ILE A 709 39.89 -9.29 -15.93
C ILE A 709 41.42 -9.26 -16.03
N ARG A 710 41.96 -9.59 -17.21
CA ARG A 710 43.41 -9.61 -17.46
C ARG A 710 44.04 -8.23 -17.26
N SER A 711 43.47 -7.19 -17.87
CA SER A 711 44.06 -5.85 -17.82
C SER A 711 44.09 -5.26 -16.41
N HIS A 712 43.08 -5.54 -15.57
CA HIS A 712 43.07 -5.09 -14.18
C HIS A 712 43.98 -5.91 -13.27
N PHE A 713 44.19 -7.20 -13.56
CA PHE A 713 45.19 -7.99 -12.85
C PHE A 713 46.61 -7.51 -13.15
N GLU A 714 46.89 -7.12 -14.40
CA GLU A 714 48.20 -6.63 -14.84
C GLU A 714 48.47 -5.16 -14.46
N ALA A 715 47.45 -4.43 -14.02
CA ALA A 715 47.56 -3.04 -13.60
C ALA A 715 48.33 -2.89 -12.27
N THR A 716 48.69 -1.64 -11.95
CA THR A 716 49.26 -1.27 -10.64
C THR A 716 48.44 -0.14 -10.03
N PRO A 717 47.75 -0.36 -8.89
CA PRO A 717 47.64 -1.63 -8.16
C PRO A 717 46.90 -2.70 -8.97
N SER A 718 47.26 -3.97 -8.72
CA SER A 718 46.58 -5.13 -9.31
C SER A 718 45.22 -5.34 -8.64
N TYR A 719 44.20 -5.69 -9.42
CA TYR A 719 42.88 -6.03 -8.91
C TYR A 719 42.27 -7.20 -9.71
N ILE A 720 41.91 -8.29 -9.02
CA ILE A 720 41.26 -9.44 -9.65
C ILE A 720 39.75 -9.26 -9.57
N ALA A 721 39.12 -9.03 -10.71
CA ALA A 721 37.67 -8.93 -10.82
C ALA A 721 37.05 -10.30 -11.12
N ASP A 722 35.87 -10.56 -10.55
CA ASP A 722 34.97 -11.60 -11.06
C ASP A 722 34.36 -11.16 -12.41
N PRO A 723 33.81 -12.07 -13.24
CA PRO A 723 33.26 -11.71 -14.54
C PRO A 723 32.14 -10.65 -14.49
N HIS A 724 31.31 -10.61 -13.45
CA HIS A 724 30.26 -9.59 -13.32
C HIS A 724 30.87 -8.21 -13.05
N THR A 725 31.82 -8.12 -12.11
CA THR A 725 32.56 -6.88 -11.85
C THR A 725 33.32 -6.41 -13.10
N SER A 726 33.89 -7.35 -13.86
CA SER A 726 34.58 -7.06 -15.12
C SER A 726 33.66 -6.42 -16.17
N VAL A 727 32.41 -6.88 -16.31
CA VAL A 727 31.40 -6.22 -17.15
C VAL A 727 31.20 -4.75 -16.73
N GLY A 728 31.14 -4.46 -15.43
CA GLY A 728 31.08 -3.09 -14.92
C GLY A 728 32.32 -2.26 -15.28
N LEU A 729 33.52 -2.81 -15.09
CA LEU A 729 34.79 -2.14 -15.40
C LEU A 729 34.96 -1.85 -16.90
N ALA A 730 34.55 -2.78 -17.75
CA ALA A 730 34.56 -2.62 -19.19
C ALA A 730 33.59 -1.52 -19.65
N ALA A 731 32.37 -1.51 -19.12
CA ALA A 731 31.38 -0.46 -19.38
C ALA A 731 31.86 0.92 -18.91
N ALA A 732 32.46 0.99 -17.72
CA ALA A 732 33.06 2.21 -17.19
C ALA A 732 34.09 2.79 -18.16
N THR A 733 34.97 1.93 -18.70
CA THR A 733 36.00 2.31 -19.68
C THR A 733 35.40 2.80 -20.99
N LYS A 734 34.33 2.18 -21.49
CA LYS A 734 33.63 2.63 -22.71
C LYS A 734 32.94 3.99 -22.55
N ILE A 735 32.39 4.28 -21.36
CA ILE A 735 31.67 5.52 -21.09
C ILE A 735 32.60 6.67 -20.69
N ALA A 736 33.78 6.39 -20.14
CA ALA A 736 34.71 7.41 -19.69
C ALA A 736 35.00 8.52 -20.73
N PRO A 737 35.15 8.26 -22.04
CA PRO A 737 35.31 9.30 -23.06
C PRO A 737 34.12 10.25 -23.22
N HIS A 738 32.92 9.84 -22.81
CA HIS A 738 31.69 10.65 -22.85
C HIS A 738 31.45 11.43 -21.56
N ASN A 739 32.23 11.18 -20.51
CA ASN A 739 32.11 11.86 -19.23
C ASN A 739 32.85 13.20 -19.22
N ALA A 740 32.34 14.13 -18.43
CA ALA A 740 33.07 15.34 -18.08
C ALA A 740 34.35 14.99 -17.28
N GLY A 741 35.38 15.83 -17.39
CA GLY A 741 36.69 15.56 -16.81
C GLY A 741 36.71 15.39 -15.29
N ASN A 742 35.73 15.93 -14.57
CA ASN A 742 35.58 15.84 -13.12
C ASN A 742 34.78 14.60 -12.63
N ILE A 743 34.33 13.73 -13.52
CA ILE A 743 33.60 12.52 -13.14
C ILE A 743 34.56 11.48 -12.55
N VAL A 744 34.20 10.94 -11.40
CA VAL A 744 34.85 9.78 -10.76
C VAL A 744 33.87 8.61 -10.76
N GLN A 745 34.30 7.47 -11.30
CA GLN A 745 33.46 6.29 -11.44
C GLN A 745 33.64 5.32 -10.25
N ILE A 746 32.53 4.83 -9.72
CA ILE A 746 32.48 3.75 -8.72
C ILE A 746 31.81 2.53 -9.35
N MET A 747 32.56 1.46 -9.54
CA MET A 747 32.06 0.19 -10.07
C MET A 747 31.61 -0.69 -8.92
N LEU A 748 30.39 -1.24 -9.00
CA LEU A 748 29.91 -2.19 -8.02
C LEU A 748 30.51 -3.57 -8.30
N SER A 749 31.30 -4.09 -7.36
CA SER A 749 31.80 -5.46 -7.43
C SER A 749 30.84 -6.40 -6.72
N THR A 750 30.11 -7.15 -7.54
CA THR A 750 28.90 -7.86 -7.11
C THR A 750 29.16 -9.28 -6.60
N ALA A 751 30.33 -9.85 -6.88
CA ALA A 751 30.73 -11.15 -6.38
C ALA A 751 32.25 -11.23 -6.17
N HIS A 752 32.66 -12.12 -5.27
CA HIS A 752 34.07 -12.45 -5.10
C HIS A 752 34.57 -13.29 -6.30
N PRO A 753 35.78 -13.07 -6.82
CA PRO A 753 36.31 -13.82 -7.97
C PRO A 753 36.28 -15.34 -7.79
N ALA A 754 36.50 -15.81 -6.56
CA ALA A 754 36.47 -17.23 -6.22
C ALA A 754 35.13 -17.93 -6.51
N LYS A 755 34.01 -17.21 -6.60
CA LYS A 755 32.71 -17.80 -6.95
C LYS A 755 32.63 -18.25 -8.41
N PHE A 756 33.48 -17.68 -9.27
CA PHE A 756 33.51 -17.88 -10.71
C PHE A 756 34.93 -18.28 -11.17
N SER A 757 35.47 -19.29 -10.49
CA SER A 757 36.85 -19.74 -10.66
C SER A 757 37.22 -20.07 -12.11
N GLU A 758 36.30 -20.68 -12.86
CA GLU A 758 36.51 -21.04 -14.27
C GLU A 758 36.78 -19.81 -15.15
N ALA A 759 35.98 -18.76 -15.01
CA ALA A 759 36.15 -17.53 -15.80
C ALA A 759 37.44 -16.79 -15.44
N VAL A 760 37.77 -16.72 -14.14
CA VAL A 760 39.00 -16.08 -13.65
C VAL A 760 40.24 -16.86 -14.11
N ALA A 761 40.23 -18.18 -13.95
CA ALA A 761 41.30 -19.06 -14.39
C ALA A 761 41.45 -19.06 -15.92
N LEU A 762 40.37 -18.91 -16.68
CA LEU A 762 40.41 -18.75 -18.14
C LEU A 762 41.06 -17.41 -18.53
N ALA A 763 40.67 -16.31 -17.90
CA ALA A 763 41.19 -14.97 -18.22
C ALA A 763 42.71 -14.85 -17.95
N LEU A 764 43.16 -15.42 -16.83
CA LEU A 764 44.52 -15.31 -16.31
C LEU A 764 45.39 -16.54 -16.62
N ARG A 765 44.88 -17.45 -17.46
CA ARG A 765 45.61 -18.67 -17.85
C ARG A 765 46.96 -18.31 -18.47
N GLY A 766 48.01 -18.93 -17.95
CA GLY A 766 49.37 -18.79 -18.48
C GLY A 766 50.09 -17.52 -18.03
N ASN A 767 49.49 -16.68 -17.18
CA ASN A 767 50.21 -15.60 -16.53
C ASN A 767 51.05 -16.20 -15.37
N PRO A 768 52.39 -16.11 -15.40
CA PRO A 768 53.26 -16.78 -14.43
C PRO A 768 53.19 -16.18 -13.02
N SER A 769 52.67 -14.96 -12.86
CA SER A 769 52.48 -14.35 -11.54
C SER A 769 51.15 -14.74 -10.90
N PHE A 770 50.21 -15.35 -11.62
CA PHE A 770 48.89 -15.71 -11.10
C PHE A 770 48.87 -17.12 -10.51
N ASP A 771 48.35 -17.23 -9.30
CA ASP A 771 48.04 -18.50 -8.64
C ASP A 771 46.66 -18.41 -7.97
N PHE A 772 45.71 -19.24 -8.40
CA PHE A 772 44.33 -19.13 -7.91
C PHE A 772 44.20 -19.42 -6.40
N GLU A 773 44.98 -20.38 -5.88
CA GLU A 773 44.91 -20.75 -4.46
C GLU A 773 45.48 -19.64 -3.57
N ARG A 774 46.57 -19.01 -3.98
CA ARG A 774 47.23 -17.92 -3.26
C ARG A 774 46.50 -16.58 -3.42
N ASP A 775 46.07 -16.25 -4.63
CA ASP A 775 45.61 -14.89 -4.97
C ASP A 775 44.08 -14.73 -4.87
N VAL A 776 43.31 -15.82 -4.94
CA VAL A 776 41.85 -15.76 -5.06
C VAL A 776 41.11 -16.61 -4.03
N LEU A 777 41.58 -17.81 -3.68
CA LEU A 777 40.81 -18.73 -2.85
C LEU A 777 40.67 -18.22 -1.40
N PRO A 778 39.45 -17.91 -0.90
CA PRO A 778 39.26 -17.48 0.48
C PRO A 778 39.47 -18.64 1.45
N PRO A 779 39.96 -18.39 2.68
CA PRO A 779 40.10 -19.41 3.72
C PRO A 779 38.80 -20.20 3.97
N GLU A 780 37.64 -19.57 3.85
CA GLU A 780 36.32 -20.18 4.07
C GLU A 780 35.95 -21.22 3.01
N PHE A 781 36.60 -21.19 1.84
CA PHE A 781 36.35 -22.15 0.76
C PHE A 781 37.27 -23.38 0.88
N VAL A 782 38.33 -23.30 1.66
CA VAL A 782 39.21 -24.45 1.94
C VAL A 782 38.42 -25.51 2.70
N GLY A 783 38.36 -26.73 2.16
CA GLY A 783 37.60 -27.82 2.77
C GLY A 783 36.07 -27.72 2.57
N LEU A 784 35.57 -26.75 1.79
CA LEU A 784 34.12 -26.54 1.62
C LEU A 784 33.47 -27.68 0.83
N LEU A 785 34.15 -28.23 -0.16
CA LEU A 785 33.60 -29.28 -1.03
C LEU A 785 33.51 -30.64 -0.31
N GLU A 786 34.31 -30.82 0.75
CA GLU A 786 34.44 -32.01 1.59
C GLU A 786 33.44 -32.05 2.75
N LYS A 787 32.75 -30.94 3.03
CA LYS A 787 31.74 -30.87 4.11
C LYS A 787 30.55 -31.77 3.80
N GLU A 788 29.91 -32.23 4.87
CA GLU A 788 28.63 -32.94 4.78
C GLU A 788 27.60 -32.11 4.01
N ARG A 789 26.88 -32.76 3.09
CA ARG A 789 25.86 -32.14 2.26
C ARG A 789 24.47 -32.64 2.68
N ASN A 790 23.54 -31.70 2.85
CA ASN A 790 22.12 -31.95 3.04
C ASN A 790 21.35 -31.53 1.78
N VAL A 791 21.03 -32.52 0.93
CA VAL A 791 20.32 -32.33 -0.34
C VAL A 791 19.40 -33.50 -0.63
N VAL A 792 18.21 -33.21 -1.15
CA VAL A 792 17.22 -34.20 -1.60
C VAL A 792 17.23 -34.26 -3.11
N ASP A 793 17.53 -35.43 -3.65
CA ASP A 793 17.47 -35.69 -5.09
C ASP A 793 16.02 -35.91 -5.56
N VAL A 794 15.62 -35.17 -6.59
CA VAL A 794 14.33 -35.35 -7.28
C VAL A 794 14.61 -35.86 -8.70
N PRO A 795 14.21 -37.10 -9.04
CA PRO A 795 14.70 -37.82 -10.23
C PRO A 795 14.19 -37.28 -11.57
N ARG A 796 13.24 -36.34 -11.56
CA ARG A 796 12.71 -35.67 -12.75
C ARG A 796 12.01 -34.37 -12.36
N ALA A 797 11.92 -33.42 -13.28
CA ALA A 797 11.13 -32.19 -13.12
C ALA A 797 9.63 -32.50 -12.95
N ASP A 798 9.18 -32.69 -11.71
CA ASP A 798 7.82 -33.08 -11.36
C ASP A 798 7.38 -32.35 -10.09
N VAL A 799 6.34 -31.53 -10.21
CA VAL A 799 5.81 -30.72 -9.10
C VAL A 799 5.27 -31.60 -7.96
N GLY A 800 4.72 -32.78 -8.26
CA GLY A 800 4.19 -33.70 -7.26
C GLY A 800 5.30 -34.31 -6.41
N LEU A 801 6.48 -34.57 -6.99
CA LEU A 801 7.65 -35.01 -6.23
C LEU A 801 8.15 -33.91 -5.29
N VAL A 802 8.21 -32.67 -5.74
CA VAL A 802 8.63 -31.53 -4.90
C VAL A 802 7.62 -31.26 -3.78
N LYS A 803 6.31 -31.37 -4.04
CA LYS A 803 5.28 -31.29 -2.99
C LYS A 803 5.50 -32.33 -1.90
N LYS A 804 5.76 -33.58 -2.27
CA LYS A 804 6.05 -34.65 -1.29
C LYS A 804 7.26 -34.33 -0.43
N VAL A 805 8.32 -33.75 -1.01
CA VAL A 805 9.48 -33.29 -0.23
C VAL A 805 9.03 -32.27 0.82
N ILE A 806 8.33 -31.21 0.41
CA ILE A 806 7.83 -30.16 1.32
C ILE A 806 6.91 -30.74 2.41
N GLU A 807 5.99 -31.63 2.06
CA GLU A 807 5.04 -32.26 2.98
C GLU A 807 5.72 -33.18 4.00
N ASN A 808 6.71 -33.97 3.57
CA ASN A 808 7.47 -34.86 4.46
C ASN A 808 8.19 -34.05 5.55
N PHE A 809 8.81 -32.92 5.20
CA PHE A 809 9.45 -32.06 6.19
C PHE A 809 8.43 -31.37 7.11
N ALA A 810 7.29 -30.92 6.58
CA ALA A 810 6.22 -30.36 7.39
C ALA A 810 5.60 -31.37 8.38
N ALA A 811 5.65 -32.67 8.08
CA ALA A 811 5.19 -33.75 8.96
C ALA A 811 6.20 -34.06 10.08
N VAL A 812 7.51 -34.07 9.80
CA VAL A 812 8.56 -34.27 10.81
C VAL A 812 8.51 -33.18 11.88
N ASP A 813 8.26 -31.94 11.49
CA ASP A 813 8.08 -30.78 12.37
C ASP A 813 6.89 -30.93 13.36
N LYS A 814 5.86 -31.70 12.99
CA LYS A 814 4.72 -32.02 13.89
C LYS A 814 5.08 -33.10 14.91
N SER A 815 6.02 -33.99 14.58
CA SER A 815 6.45 -35.06 15.48
C SER A 815 7.45 -34.60 16.53
N SER A 816 8.36 -33.67 16.18
CA SER A 816 9.35 -33.10 17.10
C SER A 816 8.72 -32.17 18.16
N SER A 817 7.68 -31.43 17.79
CA SER A 817 6.92 -30.57 18.70
C SER A 817 6.01 -31.32 19.69
N ALA A 818 5.74 -32.61 19.45
CA ALA A 818 5.01 -33.46 20.37
C ALA A 818 5.90 -34.07 21.48
N VAL A 819 7.23 -34.03 21.33
CA VAL A 819 8.18 -34.68 22.26
C VAL A 819 8.73 -33.73 23.33
N THR A 820 8.55 -32.41 23.19
CA THR A 820 9.00 -31.41 24.19
C THR A 820 7.92 -30.99 25.20
N GLY A 821 6.87 -31.81 25.35
CA GLY A 821 5.81 -31.62 26.34
C GLY A 821 5.86 -32.65 27.46
N VAL A 822 6.96 -32.68 28.23
CA VAL A 822 7.03 -33.31 29.57
C VAL A 822 7.82 -32.40 30.49
#